data_AF-A0A1W9GT71-F1
#
_entry.id   AF-A0A1W9GT71-F1
#
_cell.length_a   1.000
_cell.length_b   1.000
_cell.length_c   1.000
_cell.angle_alpha   90.00
_cell.angle_beta   90.00
_cell.angle_gamma   90.00
#
_symmetry.space_group_name_H-M   'P 1'
#
loop_
_entity.id
_entity.type
_entity.pdbx_description
1 polymer ?
#
loop_
_entity_poly.entity_id
_entity_poly.type
_entity_poly.pdbx_seq_one_letter_code
_entity_poly.pdbx_strand_id
1 'polypeptide(L)'
;MKLSSKHVITLFLFFIILFGARIASATASTFHHTMQIQLLPESSEIRVKDRIQIPEQVHNVGEPVTLAFYLHAALTVTGVQDATIEVDGDEIALKSRPISVRQYAITLPPGQQAFTLQYGGQIHHAVQGPGQEYSRSFGSTPGVISPEGVFLASASAWYPQFGDALVSFHLDIQVPAGWDVVSQGSLVRENGTTEAQHIVWEEKQPQDDIYLIAAKFHRYTQSAGAVNALVYLRSADQPLAQRYLDATAQYIAMYNKLIGPYPYSKFALVENFWESGYGMPSFTLLGSKVIRLPFILHSSYPHEILHNYWGNGVFVDYAKGNWAEGLTAYLADHLVNEQRGKGEEYRRDVLQKYADFVNHEKDFPIIRFVSRHSASSEAVGYGKTLMFFHMLRLELGDDAFTKVLRRFYQQFKFQQATFADLLATFNTVTGKDLSQQFEQWVHRAGAPDLVLRNAETEPHGEGYKLTLTVEQTQAGEPYRLQIPLAITVHGEDMAVESRIGLEQKIQTFELEFANRPVRIDLDPHFDVFRRLDSREIPSALSQGFGAEKPLLILPAREQKAVLEAYRALAANWQKTQASPLEIVTDEQLKTLPEDRTVWILGWQNRFADNVLKNLAGRDVSYRSGQLQLNHKRYPQNGHAVVLSARQSANPDKTLLWAAADTPQAVAELAIKLPHYRKYSYLVFKGDELTNIDKGQWPVLQSPLSQPVSQKDGFTIDAAHAAHAGITKPRRALAELPPVFSESRMMDDINHLAHESYKGRELGTPELDEAATYIAKQFQQIGLLPGGDSGSFFQTWQQDVGLPKGNITLRNVVGILPGTNPQLAGQSLVIGAHYDHLGTGWPDVRAAHQGKIHHGADDNASGIAVMLELARQIVPKWQPERTVIFVAFTGEEANLLGSQHYVRSSEKFPVAKIIAMLNLDTVGRLENNPVTVFGTGTARELVHIFRGASFVTGIPVNAVQDDFGSSDQAAFIQAGVPAVQFFASAHEDYHAPGDTADKIDTAGLVKVAAILKEASEYLANRIEPLTVTLSAASAESTEPREKRKTSLGTVPDFSYQGEGVRIDNTLPGSPAQQAGLQQGDILIQLAGQPVSDLASYAAVLRGLKAGGKAELQFKRDGEVRIVIIELIKR
;
A
#
# COMPACT_ATOMS: atom_id res chain seq x y z
N MET A 1 -38.75 -40.41 61.84
CA MET A 1 -38.19 -40.64 63.20
C MET A 1 -37.55 -42.03 63.21
N LYS A 2 -36.34 -42.20 63.76
CA LYS A 2 -35.49 -43.44 63.83
C LYS A 2 -34.47 -43.58 62.67
N LEU A 3 -33.15 -43.52 62.97
CA LEU A 3 -32.15 -44.63 63.12
C LEU A 3 -31.82 -45.28 61.76
N SER A 4 -30.61 -45.68 61.35
CA SER A 4 -29.24 -45.73 61.89
C SER A 4 -28.42 -46.46 60.81
N SER A 5 -27.13 -46.11 60.60
CA SER A 5 -26.00 -47.05 60.48
C SER A 5 -24.84 -46.40 59.72
N LYS A 6 -23.84 -45.93 60.48
CA LYS A 6 -22.48 -45.69 60.01
C LYS A 6 -21.66 -46.93 60.38
N HIS A 7 -20.69 -47.29 59.54
CA HIS A 7 -19.62 -48.30 59.70
C HIS A 7 -19.93 -49.72 59.19
N VAL A 8 -19.83 -49.91 57.87
CA VAL A 8 -19.09 -51.04 57.28
C VAL A 8 -18.52 -50.57 55.93
N ILE A 9 -17.22 -50.81 55.73
CA ILE A 9 -16.44 -50.99 54.49
C ILE A 9 -15.08 -50.28 54.66
N THR A 10 -14.34 -50.80 55.64
CA THR A 10 -12.88 -50.83 55.67
C THR A 10 -12.49 -52.23 55.20
N LEU A 11 -12.69 -52.54 53.91
CA LEU A 11 -12.15 -53.75 53.28
C LEU A 11 -12.35 -53.73 51.74
N PHE A 12 -11.71 -52.79 51.04
CA PHE A 12 -11.42 -52.96 49.60
C PHE A 12 -10.19 -52.11 49.24
N LEU A 13 -9.11 -52.42 49.96
CA LEU A 13 -7.75 -52.00 49.66
C LEU A 13 -6.96 -53.31 49.68
N PHE A 14 -6.78 -53.91 48.51
CA PHE A 14 -5.73 -54.85 48.07
C PHE A 14 -6.22 -55.59 46.82
N PHE A 15 -5.41 -55.59 45.75
CA PHE A 15 -5.65 -56.05 44.37
C PHE A 15 -6.33 -55.05 43.43
N ILE A 16 -5.56 -54.07 42.94
CA ILE A 16 -4.92 -54.10 41.60
C ILE A 16 -3.81 -53.03 41.64
N ILE A 17 -2.63 -53.46 42.09
CA ILE A 17 -1.35 -52.94 41.60
C ILE A 17 -0.91 -53.98 40.59
N LEU A 18 -1.04 -53.67 39.30
CA LEU A 18 -0.22 -54.19 38.20
C LEU A 18 -0.57 -53.38 36.94
N PHE A 19 0.45 -52.66 36.46
CA PHE A 19 0.48 -51.73 35.32
C PHE A 19 -0.35 -50.43 35.45
N GLY A 20 0.11 -49.54 36.33
CA GLY A 20 -0.17 -48.11 36.19
C GLY A 20 0.95 -47.44 35.39
N ALA A 21 0.88 -47.47 34.06
CA ALA A 21 1.72 -46.61 33.24
C ALA A 21 1.31 -45.15 33.51
N ARG A 22 2.22 -44.33 34.04
CA ARG A 22 2.00 -42.88 34.11
C ARG A 22 2.00 -42.34 32.68
N ILE A 23 0.84 -41.94 32.17
CA ILE A 23 0.75 -41.11 30.96
C ILE A 23 1.28 -39.73 31.35
N ALA A 24 2.50 -39.41 30.93
CA ALA A 24 3.08 -38.08 31.11
C ALA A 24 2.39 -37.08 30.16
N SER A 25 1.97 -35.92 30.68
CA SER A 25 1.42 -34.82 29.88
C SER A 25 2.57 -34.04 29.21
N ALA A 26 2.57 -33.97 27.88
CA ALA A 26 3.70 -33.54 27.04
C ALA A 26 3.76 -32.04 26.70
N THR A 27 3.02 -31.18 27.40
CA THR A 27 2.69 -29.80 26.95
C THR A 27 3.83 -28.77 26.96
N ALA A 28 5.09 -29.17 27.19
CA ALA A 28 6.26 -28.28 27.10
C ALA A 28 7.52 -28.98 26.56
N SER A 29 7.33 -30.10 25.86
CA SER A 29 8.42 -31.02 25.51
C SER A 29 8.67 -31.02 24.00
N THR A 30 9.94 -31.04 23.57
CA THR A 30 10.30 -31.00 22.14
C THR A 30 10.83 -32.36 21.70
N PHE A 31 10.10 -33.06 20.85
CA PHE A 31 10.57 -34.30 20.23
C PHE A 31 11.47 -33.97 19.04
N HIS A 32 12.55 -34.72 18.87
CA HIS A 32 13.43 -34.56 17.71
C HIS A 32 13.28 -35.73 16.75
N HIS A 33 12.92 -35.43 15.50
CA HIS A 33 12.73 -36.41 14.45
C HIS A 33 13.92 -36.41 13.49
N THR A 34 14.51 -37.57 13.21
CA THR A 34 15.47 -37.76 12.13
C THR A 34 14.87 -38.70 11.11
N MET A 35 14.38 -38.14 9.99
CA MET A 35 13.58 -38.86 9.01
C MET A 35 14.34 -39.10 7.72
N GLN A 36 14.27 -40.32 7.21
CA GLN A 36 14.55 -40.66 5.82
C GLN A 36 13.22 -40.84 5.10
N ILE A 37 12.95 -40.01 4.10
CA ILE A 37 11.64 -39.90 3.44
C ILE A 37 11.82 -40.22 1.96
N GLN A 38 10.98 -41.09 1.42
CA GLN A 38 10.82 -41.30 -0.02
C GLN A 38 9.41 -40.87 -0.43
N LEU A 39 9.32 -39.89 -1.31
CA LEU A 39 8.07 -39.42 -1.90
C LEU A 39 7.90 -39.99 -3.31
N LEU A 40 6.73 -40.55 -3.58
CA LEU A 40 6.36 -41.13 -4.88
C LEU A 40 5.07 -40.44 -5.40
N PRO A 41 5.19 -39.26 -6.04
CA PRO A 41 4.05 -38.46 -6.49
C PRO A 41 3.06 -39.21 -7.40
N GLU A 42 3.57 -40.03 -8.32
CA GLU A 42 2.77 -40.78 -9.30
C GLU A 42 1.83 -41.82 -8.65
N SER A 43 2.21 -42.36 -7.48
CA SER A 43 1.40 -43.34 -6.73
C SER A 43 0.76 -42.76 -5.47
N SER A 44 0.89 -41.45 -5.25
CA SER A 44 0.47 -40.75 -4.02
C SER A 44 1.06 -41.34 -2.73
N GLU A 45 2.23 -42.00 -2.82
CA GLU A 45 2.81 -42.80 -1.74
C GLU A 45 3.95 -42.06 -1.02
N ILE A 46 4.04 -42.26 0.29
CA ILE A 46 5.16 -41.85 1.13
C ILE A 46 5.69 -43.07 1.91
N ARG A 47 7.01 -43.13 2.06
CA ARG A 47 7.70 -44.08 2.94
C ARG A 47 8.64 -43.31 3.85
N VAL A 48 8.60 -43.62 5.14
CA VAL A 48 9.38 -42.92 6.15
C VAL A 48 10.07 -43.92 7.08
N LYS A 49 11.35 -43.69 7.32
CA LYS A 49 12.07 -44.23 8.48
C LYS A 49 12.40 -43.07 9.41
N ASP A 50 11.82 -43.06 10.59
CA ASP A 50 11.91 -41.96 11.54
C ASP A 50 12.57 -42.43 12.83
N ARG A 51 13.69 -41.81 13.20
CA ARG A 51 14.30 -41.97 14.52
C ARG A 51 13.86 -40.80 15.40
N ILE A 52 13.09 -41.11 16.43
CA ILE A 52 12.47 -40.13 17.32
C ILE A 52 13.23 -40.14 18.64
N GLN A 53 13.86 -39.01 18.96
CA GLN A 53 14.46 -38.77 20.28
C GLN A 53 13.40 -38.14 21.20
N ILE A 54 13.21 -38.76 22.36
CA ILE A 54 12.23 -38.30 23.34
C ILE A 54 12.82 -37.21 24.25
N PRO A 55 12.01 -36.24 24.72
CA PRO A 55 12.46 -35.16 25.59
C PRO A 55 12.94 -35.68 26.94
N GLU A 56 13.95 -35.02 27.54
CA GLU A 56 14.52 -35.43 28.84
C GLU A 56 13.49 -35.48 29.97
N GLN A 57 12.47 -34.61 29.95
CA GLN A 57 11.40 -34.61 30.96
C GLN A 57 10.49 -35.85 30.88
N VAL A 58 10.50 -36.55 29.74
CA VAL A 58 9.75 -37.78 29.49
C VAL A 58 10.61 -39.02 29.80
N HIS A 59 11.93 -38.85 29.98
CA HIS A 59 12.84 -39.96 30.30
C HIS A 59 12.52 -40.52 31.69
N ASN A 60 12.48 -41.84 31.79
CA ASN A 60 12.41 -42.54 33.07
C ASN A 60 13.47 -43.63 33.09
N VAL A 61 14.36 -43.58 34.09
CA VAL A 61 15.46 -44.54 34.25
C VAL A 61 15.02 -45.79 35.02
N GLY A 62 13.92 -45.71 35.78
CA GLY A 62 13.45 -46.79 36.66
C GLY A 62 12.31 -47.63 36.09
N GLU A 63 11.50 -47.09 35.17
CA GLU A 63 10.28 -47.74 34.68
C GLU A 63 10.11 -47.53 33.16
N PRO A 64 9.44 -48.45 32.45
CA PRO A 64 9.07 -48.25 31.05
C PRO A 64 8.19 -47.01 30.86
N VAL A 65 8.33 -46.35 29.72
CA VAL A 65 7.53 -45.16 29.36
C VAL A 65 6.63 -45.49 28.19
N THR A 66 5.32 -45.31 28.35
CA THR A 66 4.34 -45.48 27.27
C THR A 66 3.88 -44.12 26.75
N LEU A 67 3.97 -43.91 25.43
CA LEU A 67 3.55 -42.70 24.74
C LEU A 67 2.48 -43.04 23.70
N ALA A 68 1.49 -42.17 23.57
CA ALA A 68 0.48 -42.27 22.53
C ALA A 68 0.78 -41.29 21.39
N PHE A 69 0.61 -41.73 20.14
CA PHE A 69 0.69 -40.86 18.98
C PHE A 69 -0.33 -41.23 17.91
N TYR A 70 -0.58 -40.29 16.99
CA TYR A 70 -1.48 -40.49 15.85
C TYR A 70 -0.71 -40.51 14.53
N LEU A 71 -1.18 -41.34 13.60
CA LEU A 71 -0.81 -41.30 12.18
C LEU A 71 -2.08 -41.33 11.32
N HIS A 72 -1.97 -40.81 10.10
CA HIS A 72 -3.01 -40.91 9.10
C HIS A 72 -3.42 -42.39 8.90
N ALA A 73 -4.72 -42.68 8.80
CA ALA A 73 -5.21 -44.06 8.79
C ALA A 73 -4.71 -44.90 7.60
N ALA A 74 -4.38 -44.25 6.49
CA ALA A 74 -3.78 -44.91 5.33
C ALA A 74 -2.27 -45.20 5.47
N LEU A 75 -1.60 -44.71 6.52
CA LEU A 75 -0.21 -45.04 6.84
C LEU A 75 -0.17 -46.24 7.78
N THR A 76 0.69 -47.21 7.47
CA THR A 76 0.87 -48.42 8.28
C THR A 76 2.30 -48.50 8.79
N VAL A 77 2.46 -48.73 10.10
CA VAL A 77 3.77 -49.01 10.71
C VAL A 77 4.20 -50.43 10.32
N THR A 78 5.34 -50.54 9.65
CA THR A 78 5.90 -51.80 9.14
C THR A 78 7.10 -52.29 9.93
N GLY A 79 7.71 -51.44 10.78
CA GLY A 79 8.84 -51.83 11.60
C GLY A 79 9.04 -50.89 12.80
N VAL A 80 9.52 -51.45 13.92
CA VAL A 80 9.85 -50.72 15.14
C VAL A 80 11.18 -51.26 15.68
N GLN A 81 12.05 -50.36 16.16
CA GLN A 81 13.30 -50.69 16.85
C GLN A 81 13.37 -49.93 18.17
N ASP A 82 14.02 -50.55 19.16
CA ASP A 82 14.26 -50.00 20.51
C ASP A 82 13.00 -49.70 21.34
N ALA A 83 11.83 -50.18 20.92
CA ALA A 83 10.55 -50.05 21.63
C ALA A 83 9.55 -51.15 21.20
N THR A 84 8.46 -51.31 21.96
CA THR A 84 7.32 -52.15 21.56
C THR A 84 6.14 -51.26 21.17
N ILE A 85 5.38 -51.65 20.15
CA ILE A 85 4.22 -50.90 19.66
C ILE A 85 2.95 -51.72 19.77
N GLU A 86 1.89 -51.08 20.22
CA GLU A 86 0.52 -51.59 20.23
C GLU A 86 -0.36 -50.65 19.42
N VAL A 87 -1.26 -51.22 18.62
CA VAL A 87 -2.26 -50.45 17.87
C VAL A 87 -3.52 -50.45 18.72
N ASP A 88 -3.93 -49.28 19.17
CA ASP A 88 -5.20 -49.13 19.89
C ASP A 88 -6.31 -49.13 18.83
N GLY A 89 -7.20 -50.12 18.88
CA GLY A 89 -8.13 -50.46 17.79
C GLY A 89 -9.19 -49.38 17.48
N ASP A 90 -9.66 -49.43 16.23
CA ASP A 90 -10.58 -48.54 15.47
C ASP A 90 -10.01 -47.21 14.93
N GLU A 91 -10.39 -46.88 13.69
CA GLU A 91 -10.08 -45.59 13.06
C GLU A 91 -10.85 -44.48 13.77
N ILE A 92 -10.12 -43.46 14.23
CA ILE A 92 -10.70 -42.35 14.97
C ILE A 92 -10.88 -41.18 14.02
N ALA A 93 -12.13 -40.76 13.83
CA ALA A 93 -12.44 -39.47 13.22
C ALA A 93 -12.32 -38.38 14.29
N LEU A 94 -11.21 -37.63 14.26
CA LEU A 94 -11.03 -36.51 15.18
C LEU A 94 -11.97 -35.37 14.77
N LYS A 95 -12.82 -34.88 15.66
CA LYS A 95 -13.69 -33.71 15.39
C LYS A 95 -12.92 -32.47 14.94
N SER A 96 -11.63 -32.37 15.30
CA SER A 96 -10.72 -31.29 14.95
C SER A 96 -10.04 -31.45 13.59
N ARG A 97 -10.12 -32.62 12.94
CA ARG A 97 -9.45 -32.90 11.65
C ARG A 97 -10.39 -33.62 10.68
N PRO A 98 -10.57 -33.14 9.44
CA PRO A 98 -11.40 -33.80 8.44
C PRO A 98 -10.71 -35.03 7.81
N ILE A 99 -9.96 -35.82 8.59
CA ILE A 99 -9.25 -37.03 8.17
C ILE A 99 -9.38 -38.14 9.23
N SER A 100 -9.33 -39.39 8.79
CA SER A 100 -9.24 -40.55 9.68
C SER A 100 -7.79 -40.76 10.14
N VAL A 101 -7.60 -40.99 11.44
CA VAL A 101 -6.30 -41.32 12.04
C VAL A 101 -6.35 -42.66 12.78
N ARG A 102 -5.19 -43.28 12.97
CA ARG A 102 -4.98 -44.42 13.86
C ARG A 102 -4.12 -44.01 15.03
N GLN A 103 -4.50 -44.45 16.23
CA GLN A 103 -3.75 -44.23 17.45
C GLN A 103 -2.81 -45.41 17.69
N TYR A 104 -1.57 -45.09 18.08
CA TYR A 104 -0.54 -46.05 18.42
C TYR A 104 -0.06 -45.77 19.84
N ALA A 105 0.17 -46.83 20.61
CA ALA A 105 0.85 -46.77 21.90
C ALA A 105 2.25 -47.37 21.74
N ILE A 106 3.29 -46.59 22.03
CA ILE A 106 4.68 -47.04 21.99
C ILE A 106 5.24 -47.09 23.41
N THR A 107 5.80 -48.23 23.80
CA THR A 107 6.41 -48.45 25.11
C THR A 107 7.92 -48.60 24.98
N LEU A 108 8.64 -47.67 25.61
CA LEU A 108 10.10 -47.64 25.66
C LEU A 108 10.59 -48.35 26.93
N PRO A 109 11.67 -49.17 26.85
CA PRO A 109 12.34 -49.72 28.03
C PRO A 109 12.92 -48.62 28.95
N PRO A 110 13.16 -48.91 30.24
CA PRO A 110 13.80 -47.97 31.16
C PRO A 110 15.15 -47.47 30.62
N GLY A 111 15.38 -46.16 30.69
CA GLY A 111 16.62 -45.51 30.24
C GLY A 111 16.75 -45.33 28.73
N GLN A 112 15.81 -45.81 27.92
CA GLN A 112 15.82 -45.60 26.47
C GLN A 112 15.45 -44.15 26.14
N GLN A 113 16.26 -43.49 25.30
CA GLN A 113 16.12 -42.06 24.97
C GLN A 113 15.61 -41.78 23.55
N ALA A 114 15.54 -42.82 22.71
CA ALA A 114 15.05 -42.71 21.33
C ALA A 114 14.54 -44.07 20.83
N PHE A 115 13.71 -44.06 19.81
CA PHE A 115 13.24 -45.26 19.11
C PHE A 115 13.14 -44.99 17.62
N THR A 116 13.01 -46.05 16.81
CA THR A 116 12.88 -45.91 15.35
C THR A 116 11.61 -46.56 14.85
N LEU A 117 10.88 -45.85 13.99
CA LEU A 117 9.70 -46.32 13.29
C LEU A 117 9.97 -46.40 11.79
N GLN A 118 9.36 -47.40 11.14
CA GLN A 118 9.21 -47.48 9.69
C GLN A 118 7.73 -47.53 9.37
N TYR A 119 7.27 -46.64 8.49
CA TYR A 119 5.88 -46.57 8.11
C TYR A 119 5.71 -45.99 6.70
N GLY A 120 4.57 -46.25 6.07
CA GLY A 120 4.26 -45.74 4.74
C GLY A 120 2.85 -46.05 4.29
N GLY A 121 2.46 -45.46 3.17
CA GLY A 121 1.13 -45.58 2.61
C GLY A 121 0.78 -44.42 1.68
N GLN A 122 -0.51 -44.27 1.35
CA GLN A 122 -0.98 -43.23 0.44
C GLN A 122 -1.62 -42.05 1.17
N ILE A 123 -1.31 -40.83 0.74
CA ILE A 123 -1.99 -39.61 1.20
C ILE A 123 -2.44 -38.83 -0.03
N HIS A 124 -3.75 -38.83 -0.27
CA HIS A 124 -4.35 -38.13 -1.39
C HIS A 124 -5.71 -37.56 -1.00
N HIS A 125 -5.73 -36.34 -0.46
CA HIS A 125 -6.96 -35.58 -0.27
C HIS A 125 -7.07 -34.50 -1.34
N ALA A 126 -8.07 -34.64 -2.21
CA ALA A 126 -8.33 -33.66 -3.27
C ALA A 126 -8.54 -32.26 -2.67
N VAL A 127 -8.05 -31.23 -3.38
CA VAL A 127 -8.27 -29.84 -3.00
C VAL A 127 -9.76 -29.53 -3.06
N GLN A 128 -10.32 -29.16 -1.92
CA GLN A 128 -11.72 -28.77 -1.81
C GLN A 128 -11.88 -27.30 -2.20
N GLY A 129 -12.97 -26.98 -2.92
CA GLY A 129 -13.29 -25.61 -3.29
C GLY A 129 -13.68 -24.73 -2.08
N PRO A 130 -13.84 -23.40 -2.30
CA PRO A 130 -14.31 -22.48 -1.27
C PRO A 130 -15.65 -22.97 -0.68
N GLY A 131 -15.78 -23.03 0.65
CA GLY A 131 -17.07 -23.32 1.30
C GLY A 131 -18.16 -22.34 0.88
N GLN A 132 -19.43 -22.80 0.81
CA GLN A 132 -20.57 -22.06 0.21
C GLN A 132 -20.89 -20.68 0.83
N GLU A 133 -20.38 -20.35 2.01
CA GLU A 133 -20.70 -19.09 2.71
C GLU A 133 -19.74 -17.93 2.43
N TYR A 134 -18.64 -18.12 1.69
CA TYR A 134 -17.67 -17.04 1.47
C TYR A 134 -17.03 -17.05 0.07
N SER A 135 -17.31 -16.00 -0.69
CA SER A 135 -16.75 -15.72 -2.03
C SER A 135 -15.24 -15.35 -2.03
N ARG A 136 -14.56 -15.41 -0.88
CA ARG A 136 -13.13 -15.12 -0.70
C ARG A 136 -12.32 -16.28 -0.10
N SER A 137 -12.93 -17.44 0.16
CA SER A 137 -12.19 -18.59 0.70
C SER A 137 -11.33 -19.21 -0.39
N PHE A 138 -10.07 -19.50 -0.07
CA PHE A 138 -9.19 -20.31 -0.92
C PHE A 138 -9.55 -21.79 -0.82
N GLY A 139 -9.10 -22.59 -1.79
CA GLY A 139 -9.20 -24.03 -1.66
C GLY A 139 -8.32 -24.54 -0.52
N SER A 140 -8.68 -25.65 0.10
CA SER A 140 -7.88 -26.29 1.15
C SER A 140 -7.80 -27.79 0.94
N THR A 141 -6.74 -28.39 1.48
CA THR A 141 -6.59 -29.84 1.57
C THR A 141 -5.96 -30.18 2.92
N PRO A 142 -6.39 -31.26 3.59
CA PRO A 142 -5.71 -31.78 4.76
C PRO A 142 -4.31 -32.32 4.45
N GLY A 143 -4.02 -32.69 3.20
CA GLY A 143 -2.73 -33.23 2.77
C GLY A 143 -2.84 -33.97 1.43
N VAL A 144 -1.88 -33.77 0.53
CA VAL A 144 -1.90 -34.39 -0.80
C VAL A 144 -0.49 -34.69 -1.29
N ILE A 145 -0.34 -35.85 -1.91
CA ILE A 145 0.81 -36.27 -2.70
C ILE A 145 0.29 -36.61 -4.08
N SER A 146 0.62 -35.82 -5.11
CA SER A 146 0.17 -36.06 -6.47
C SER A 146 1.21 -35.58 -7.49
N PRO A 147 1.10 -35.95 -8.79
CA PRO A 147 2.00 -35.45 -9.84
C PRO A 147 2.05 -33.92 -9.96
N GLU A 148 0.98 -33.22 -9.56
CA GLU A 148 0.92 -31.75 -9.55
C GLU A 148 1.78 -31.15 -8.43
N GLY A 149 1.91 -31.83 -7.29
CA GLY A 149 2.71 -31.39 -6.16
C GLY A 149 2.39 -32.12 -4.86
N VAL A 150 3.17 -31.80 -3.83
CA VAL A 150 3.05 -32.34 -2.47
C VAL A 150 2.78 -31.20 -1.50
N PHE A 151 1.79 -31.40 -0.64
CA PHE A 151 1.55 -30.58 0.54
C PHE A 151 1.26 -31.50 1.73
N LEU A 152 2.13 -31.48 2.73
CA LEU A 152 1.96 -32.20 3.98
C LEU A 152 2.19 -31.24 5.17
N ALA A 153 1.35 -31.38 6.18
CA ALA A 153 1.36 -30.62 7.44
C ALA A 153 0.86 -31.50 8.59
N SER A 154 0.86 -31.01 9.82
CA SER A 154 0.38 -31.76 10.99
C SER A 154 -1.08 -32.22 10.82
N ALA A 155 -1.90 -31.40 10.15
CA ALA A 155 -3.27 -31.72 9.78
C ALA A 155 -3.38 -32.96 8.87
N SER A 156 -2.33 -33.31 8.14
CA SER A 156 -2.25 -34.54 7.32
C SER A 156 -1.98 -35.79 8.16
N ALA A 157 -1.55 -35.63 9.42
CA ALA A 157 -1.08 -36.71 10.29
C ALA A 157 0.00 -37.62 9.62
N TRP A 158 0.88 -37.02 8.82
CA TRP A 158 1.88 -37.75 8.03
C TRP A 158 3.10 -38.23 8.84
N TYR A 159 3.27 -37.72 10.06
CA TYR A 159 4.31 -38.09 11.00
C TYR A 159 3.74 -38.33 12.41
N PRO A 160 4.43 -39.09 13.30
CA PRO A 160 3.97 -39.34 14.66
C PRO A 160 3.84 -38.07 15.50
N GLN A 161 2.65 -37.80 16.02
CA GLN A 161 2.36 -36.61 16.82
C GLN A 161 1.99 -36.96 18.27
N PHE A 162 2.72 -36.38 19.23
CA PHE A 162 2.61 -36.67 20.67
C PHE A 162 1.85 -35.57 21.41
N GLY A 163 0.51 -35.52 21.25
CA GLY A 163 -0.31 -34.46 21.83
C GLY A 163 0.05 -33.07 21.27
N ASP A 164 0.16 -32.07 22.14
CA ASP A 164 0.52 -30.69 21.78
C ASP A 164 2.04 -30.41 21.90
N ALA A 165 2.87 -31.47 21.86
CA ALA A 165 4.32 -31.34 21.95
C ALA A 165 4.90 -30.66 20.71
N LEU A 166 5.94 -29.85 20.92
CA LEU A 166 6.69 -29.22 19.83
C LEU A 166 7.64 -30.24 19.19
N VAL A 167 8.10 -29.93 17.98
CA VAL A 167 9.00 -30.78 17.20
C VAL A 167 10.23 -30.01 16.74
N SER A 168 11.34 -30.72 16.61
CA SER A 168 12.50 -30.30 15.83
C SER A 168 12.86 -31.45 14.90
N PHE A 169 13.55 -31.19 13.79
CA PHE A 169 13.70 -32.22 12.78
C PHE A 169 14.94 -32.10 11.89
N HIS A 170 15.32 -33.25 11.35
CA HIS A 170 16.24 -33.43 10.25
C HIS A 170 15.58 -34.34 9.21
N LEU A 171 15.30 -33.82 8.01
CA LEU A 171 14.57 -34.51 6.95
C LEU A 171 15.53 -34.80 5.80
N ASP A 172 15.85 -36.07 5.54
CA ASP A 172 16.54 -36.53 4.32
C ASP A 172 15.49 -37.03 3.33
N ILE A 173 15.18 -36.22 2.30
CA ILE A 173 14.05 -36.43 1.41
C ILE A 173 14.54 -36.83 0.02
N GLN A 174 14.05 -37.98 -0.46
CA GLN A 174 14.20 -38.44 -1.83
C GLN A 174 12.93 -38.15 -2.64
N VAL A 175 13.07 -37.42 -3.75
CA VAL A 175 12.02 -37.13 -4.74
C VAL A 175 12.48 -37.51 -6.15
N PRO A 176 11.57 -37.63 -7.14
CA PRO A 176 11.95 -37.86 -8.53
C PRO A 176 12.87 -36.77 -9.09
N ALA A 177 13.68 -37.08 -10.10
CA ALA A 177 14.53 -36.08 -10.75
C ALA A 177 13.73 -34.86 -11.27
N GLY A 178 14.27 -33.65 -11.05
CA GLY A 178 13.64 -32.39 -11.45
C GLY A 178 12.58 -31.85 -10.48
N TRP A 179 12.33 -32.53 -9.37
CA TRP A 179 11.53 -32.02 -8.25
C TRP A 179 12.42 -31.34 -7.21
N ASP A 180 11.94 -30.24 -6.65
CA ASP A 180 12.55 -29.56 -5.52
C ASP A 180 11.62 -29.65 -4.29
N VAL A 181 12.18 -29.47 -3.10
CA VAL A 181 11.50 -29.64 -1.82
C VAL A 181 11.75 -28.42 -0.93
N VAL A 182 10.67 -27.93 -0.31
CA VAL A 182 10.70 -26.84 0.66
C VAL A 182 10.14 -27.33 1.99
N SER A 183 10.88 -27.07 3.07
CA SER A 183 10.47 -27.28 4.46
C SER A 183 10.98 -26.12 5.32
N GLN A 184 10.63 -26.09 6.61
CA GLN A 184 11.15 -25.07 7.52
C GLN A 184 12.65 -25.26 7.81
N GLY A 185 13.29 -24.22 8.35
CA GLY A 185 14.71 -24.27 8.75
C GLY A 185 15.70 -24.10 7.59
N SER A 186 16.85 -24.76 7.70
CA SER A 186 18.02 -24.58 6.83
C SER A 186 18.18 -25.71 5.82
N LEU A 187 18.53 -25.37 4.58
CA LEU A 187 18.92 -26.33 3.55
C LEU A 187 20.36 -26.79 3.84
N VAL A 188 20.54 -28.04 4.25
CA VAL A 188 21.84 -28.58 4.68
C VAL A 188 22.60 -29.21 3.52
N ARG A 189 21.89 -29.94 2.66
CA ARG A 189 22.50 -30.69 1.55
C ARG A 189 21.49 -30.87 0.42
N GLU A 190 21.98 -30.79 -0.81
CA GLU A 190 21.21 -31.11 -2.00
C GLU A 190 22.12 -31.82 -3.00
N ASN A 191 21.76 -33.05 -3.36
CA ASN A 191 22.49 -33.85 -4.34
C ASN A 191 21.50 -34.45 -5.35
N GLY A 192 21.78 -34.31 -6.64
CA GLY A 192 20.97 -34.90 -7.71
C GLY A 192 21.66 -36.06 -8.41
N THR A 193 20.87 -37.03 -8.84
CA THR A 193 21.22 -38.04 -9.86
C THR A 193 20.27 -37.90 -11.05
N THR A 194 20.48 -38.67 -12.12
CA THR A 194 19.55 -38.69 -13.25
C THR A 194 18.19 -39.31 -12.92
N GLU A 195 18.08 -40.05 -11.82
CA GLU A 195 16.86 -40.79 -11.44
C GLU A 195 16.11 -40.14 -10.27
N ALA A 196 16.85 -39.57 -9.31
CA ALA A 196 16.29 -38.99 -8.09
C ALA A 196 17.09 -37.78 -7.59
N GLN A 197 16.42 -36.92 -6.83
CA GLN A 197 17.01 -35.79 -6.12
C GLN A 197 16.88 -36.04 -4.61
N HIS A 198 17.98 -35.80 -3.89
CA HIS A 198 18.07 -35.94 -2.44
C HIS A 198 18.30 -34.57 -1.81
N ILE A 199 17.37 -34.13 -0.97
CA ILE A 199 17.36 -32.81 -0.35
C ILE A 199 17.25 -32.97 1.16
N VAL A 200 18.11 -32.28 1.91
CA VAL A 200 18.17 -32.35 3.36
C VAL A 200 17.81 -31.00 3.97
N TRP A 201 16.75 -30.98 4.77
CA TRP A 201 16.31 -29.83 5.56
C TRP A 201 16.48 -30.10 7.06
N GLU A 202 16.88 -29.08 7.82
CA GLU A 202 17.07 -29.18 9.27
C GLU A 202 16.54 -27.95 10.01
N GLU A 203 15.75 -28.19 11.05
CA GLU A 203 15.35 -27.19 12.04
C GLU A 203 15.62 -27.73 13.44
N LYS A 204 16.49 -27.04 14.18
CA LYS A 204 16.92 -27.43 15.53
C LYS A 204 16.08 -26.76 16.61
N GLN A 205 15.47 -25.63 16.29
CA GLN A 205 14.61 -24.92 17.21
C GLN A 205 13.24 -25.61 17.28
N PRO A 206 12.54 -25.53 18.42
CA PRO A 206 11.19 -26.05 18.53
C PRO A 206 10.25 -25.41 17.50
N GLN A 207 9.42 -26.24 16.87
CA GLN A 207 8.38 -25.89 15.89
C GLN A 207 7.04 -26.50 16.33
N ASP A 208 5.93 -25.90 15.93
CA ASP A 208 4.57 -26.41 16.16
C ASP A 208 4.12 -27.43 15.11
N ASP A 209 4.74 -27.43 13.93
CA ASP A 209 4.42 -28.30 12.80
C ASP A 209 5.67 -28.69 11.98
N ILE A 210 5.58 -29.77 11.18
CA ILE A 210 6.53 -30.11 10.11
C ILE A 210 5.81 -30.02 8.76
N TYR A 211 6.15 -28.99 7.99
CA TYR A 211 5.65 -28.81 6.63
C TYR A 211 6.60 -29.43 5.62
N LEU A 212 6.04 -30.14 4.64
CA LEU A 212 6.80 -30.70 3.51
C LEU A 212 6.07 -30.38 2.21
N ILE A 213 6.67 -29.48 1.43
CA ILE A 213 6.15 -29.04 0.12
C ILE A 213 7.11 -29.53 -0.95
N ALA A 214 6.61 -30.14 -2.02
CA ALA A 214 7.46 -30.56 -3.13
C ALA A 214 6.74 -30.37 -4.46
N ALA A 215 7.47 -29.92 -5.48
CA ALA A 215 6.98 -29.85 -6.85
C ALA A 215 8.16 -29.67 -7.81
N LYS A 216 7.87 -29.61 -9.11
CA LYS A 216 8.82 -29.12 -10.11
C LYS A 216 8.90 -27.60 -10.01
N PHE A 217 9.97 -27.09 -9.41
CA PHE A 217 10.17 -25.66 -9.18
C PHE A 217 11.39 -25.12 -9.93
N HIS A 218 11.31 -23.84 -10.27
CA HIS A 218 12.44 -22.97 -10.58
C HIS A 218 12.74 -22.15 -9.31
N ARG A 219 13.93 -22.37 -8.74
CA ARG A 219 14.37 -21.74 -7.50
C ARG A 219 15.27 -20.52 -7.78
N TYR A 220 14.93 -19.40 -7.16
CA TYR A 220 15.72 -18.15 -7.17
C TYR A 220 16.15 -17.81 -5.75
N THR A 221 17.31 -17.17 -5.58
CA THR A 221 17.87 -16.89 -4.25
C THR A 221 18.63 -15.57 -4.24
N GLN A 222 18.49 -14.83 -3.15
CA GLN A 222 19.20 -13.59 -2.87
C GLN A 222 19.53 -13.48 -1.39
N SER A 223 20.68 -12.91 -1.05
CA SER A 223 21.00 -12.58 0.35
C SER A 223 20.18 -11.37 0.81
N ALA A 224 19.56 -11.49 1.98
CA ALA A 224 18.83 -10.44 2.68
C ALA A 224 19.49 -10.19 4.05
N GLY A 225 20.78 -9.84 4.03
CA GLY A 225 21.61 -9.73 5.23
C GLY A 225 21.99 -11.11 5.76
N ALA A 226 21.64 -11.41 7.02
CA ALA A 226 21.91 -12.72 7.64
C ALA A 226 20.89 -13.80 7.22
N VAL A 227 19.86 -13.43 6.46
CA VAL A 227 18.78 -14.32 6.02
C VAL A 227 18.89 -14.53 4.50
N ASN A 228 18.54 -15.71 4.00
CA ASN A 228 18.38 -15.94 2.57
C ASN A 228 16.92 -15.71 2.15
N ALA A 229 16.69 -14.87 1.16
CA ALA A 229 15.41 -14.76 0.47
C ALA A 229 15.36 -15.79 -0.67
N LEU A 230 14.29 -16.56 -0.75
CA LEU A 230 14.08 -17.55 -1.81
C LEU A 230 12.73 -17.36 -2.50
N VAL A 231 12.66 -17.72 -3.77
CA VAL A 231 11.41 -17.82 -4.52
C VAL A 231 11.39 -19.14 -5.29
N TYR A 232 10.29 -19.89 -5.15
CA TYR A 232 10.04 -21.13 -5.88
C TYR A 232 8.84 -20.92 -6.80
N LEU A 233 9.07 -20.91 -8.11
CA LEU A 233 8.02 -20.75 -9.12
C LEU A 233 7.83 -22.05 -9.90
N ARG A 234 6.60 -22.35 -10.29
CA ARG A 234 6.26 -23.52 -11.11
C ARG A 234 6.62 -23.32 -12.59
N SER A 235 6.87 -22.07 -12.99
CA SER A 235 7.35 -21.69 -14.32
C SER A 235 8.43 -20.62 -14.16
N ALA A 236 9.42 -20.62 -15.05
CA ALA A 236 10.48 -19.63 -15.00
C ALA A 236 9.93 -18.22 -15.24
N ASP A 237 10.19 -17.29 -14.31
CA ASP A 237 9.74 -15.89 -14.35
C ASP A 237 10.68 -15.07 -13.44
N GLN A 238 11.86 -14.73 -13.98
CA GLN A 238 12.89 -13.98 -13.26
C GLN A 238 12.39 -12.61 -12.76
N PRO A 239 11.64 -11.81 -13.55
CA PRO A 239 11.13 -10.53 -13.07
C PRO A 239 10.19 -10.67 -11.87
N LEU A 240 9.26 -11.64 -11.90
CA LEU A 240 8.38 -11.89 -10.76
C LEU A 240 9.18 -12.33 -9.53
N ALA A 241 10.13 -13.25 -9.70
CA ALA A 241 10.97 -13.71 -8.60
C ALA A 241 11.77 -12.56 -7.98
N GLN A 242 12.37 -11.69 -8.79
CA GLN A 242 13.16 -10.57 -8.31
C GLN A 242 12.34 -9.61 -7.43
N ARG A 243 11.08 -9.32 -7.82
CA ARG A 243 10.18 -8.47 -7.01
C ARG A 243 9.93 -9.04 -5.62
N TYR A 244 9.75 -10.36 -5.50
CA TYR A 244 9.54 -11.02 -4.22
C TYR A 244 10.82 -11.15 -3.39
N LEU A 245 11.98 -11.36 -4.03
CA LEU A 245 13.28 -11.35 -3.36
C LEU A 245 13.56 -9.97 -2.74
N ASP A 246 13.34 -8.90 -3.50
CA ASP A 246 13.55 -7.52 -3.02
C ASP A 246 12.56 -7.14 -1.92
N ALA A 247 11.28 -7.47 -2.08
CA ALA A 247 10.29 -7.23 -1.02
C ALA A 247 10.62 -8.00 0.26
N THR A 248 11.04 -9.26 0.15
CA THR A 248 11.49 -10.06 1.30
C THR A 248 12.64 -9.37 2.03
N ALA A 249 13.66 -8.92 1.30
CA ALA A 249 14.81 -8.25 1.88
C ALA A 249 14.43 -6.95 2.60
N GLN A 250 13.57 -6.12 2.00
CA GLN A 250 13.12 -4.86 2.58
C GLN A 250 12.28 -5.07 3.85
N TYR A 251 11.29 -5.96 3.81
CA TYR A 251 10.42 -6.21 4.96
C TYR A 251 11.18 -6.89 6.11
N ILE A 252 12.07 -7.85 5.82
CA ILE A 252 12.92 -8.45 6.86
C ILE A 252 13.82 -7.38 7.49
N ALA A 253 14.43 -6.49 6.71
CA ALA A 253 15.25 -5.41 7.25
C ALA A 253 14.44 -4.44 8.14
N MET A 254 13.23 -4.06 7.72
CA MET A 254 12.32 -3.23 8.52
C MET A 254 11.95 -3.92 9.84
N TYR A 255 11.52 -5.18 9.80
CA TYR A 255 11.14 -5.92 10.99
C TYR A 255 12.33 -6.23 11.90
N ASN A 256 13.52 -6.47 11.34
CA ASN A 256 14.76 -6.61 12.11
C ASN A 256 15.03 -5.35 12.93
N LYS A 257 14.86 -4.17 12.34
CA LYS A 257 15.02 -2.89 13.02
C LYS A 257 13.94 -2.68 14.08
N LEU A 258 12.70 -3.05 13.80
CA LEU A 258 11.57 -2.86 14.72
C LEU A 258 11.63 -3.83 15.92
N ILE A 259 11.70 -5.13 15.67
CA ILE A 259 11.47 -6.22 16.64
C ILE A 259 12.77 -6.90 17.08
N GLY A 260 13.71 -7.11 16.16
CA GLY A 260 14.96 -7.84 16.42
C GLY A 260 15.23 -8.89 15.33
N PRO A 261 16.33 -9.67 15.44
CA PRO A 261 16.77 -10.56 14.37
C PRO A 261 15.74 -11.62 14.01
N TYR A 262 15.45 -11.72 12.70
CA TYR A 262 14.57 -12.72 12.10
C TYR A 262 14.88 -14.14 12.63
N PRO A 263 13.84 -14.96 12.93
CA PRO A 263 14.04 -16.22 13.65
C PRO A 263 14.69 -17.32 12.84
N TYR A 264 14.57 -17.30 11.51
CA TYR A 264 14.98 -18.39 10.63
C TYR A 264 16.17 -18.01 9.75
N SER A 265 16.85 -19.00 9.18
CA SER A 265 17.96 -18.76 8.22
C SER A 265 17.47 -18.33 6.83
N LYS A 266 16.19 -18.53 6.53
CA LYS A 266 15.57 -18.15 5.26
C LYS A 266 14.13 -17.66 5.41
N PHE A 267 13.68 -16.91 4.41
CA PHE A 267 12.25 -16.79 4.09
C PHE A 267 12.02 -17.10 2.61
N ALA A 268 10.99 -17.87 2.27
CA ALA A 268 10.67 -18.20 0.88
C ALA A 268 9.23 -17.83 0.47
N LEU A 269 9.07 -17.29 -0.73
CA LEU A 269 7.81 -17.41 -1.47
C LEU A 269 7.78 -18.78 -2.18
N VAL A 270 6.70 -19.53 -2.03
CA VAL A 270 6.46 -20.77 -2.76
C VAL A 270 5.17 -20.66 -3.56
N GLU A 271 5.24 -20.84 -4.88
CA GLU A 271 4.07 -20.87 -5.76
C GLU A 271 3.34 -22.20 -5.62
N ASN A 272 2.06 -22.13 -5.26
CA ASN A 272 1.23 -23.29 -5.07
C ASN A 272 0.54 -23.76 -6.36
N PHE A 273 0.07 -25.01 -6.40
CA PHE A 273 -0.70 -25.57 -7.52
C PHE A 273 -2.22 -25.40 -7.40
N TRP A 274 -2.69 -24.75 -6.34
CA TRP A 274 -4.05 -24.22 -6.23
C TRP A 274 -4.00 -22.82 -5.61
N GLU A 275 -5.10 -22.07 -5.72
CA GLU A 275 -5.14 -20.74 -5.13
C GLU A 275 -5.20 -20.84 -3.59
N SER A 276 -4.16 -20.32 -2.92
CA SER A 276 -3.98 -20.35 -1.46
C SER A 276 -3.34 -19.05 -0.94
N GLY A 277 -3.34 -18.90 0.39
CA GLY A 277 -2.62 -17.86 1.11
C GLY A 277 -2.24 -18.34 2.52
N TYR A 278 -1.21 -19.18 2.62
CA TYR A 278 -0.77 -19.76 3.89
C TYR A 278 0.58 -19.19 4.33
N GLY A 279 0.68 -18.78 5.59
CA GLY A 279 1.93 -18.40 6.26
C GLY A 279 2.50 -19.56 7.06
N MET A 280 3.62 -20.12 6.62
CA MET A 280 4.36 -21.16 7.33
C MET A 280 5.59 -20.58 8.04
N PRO A 281 6.20 -21.31 8.98
CA PRO A 281 7.49 -20.91 9.51
C PRO A 281 8.56 -20.97 8.41
N SER A 282 9.26 -19.87 8.20
CA SER A 282 10.28 -19.60 7.17
C SER A 282 9.82 -19.56 5.71
N PHE A 283 8.52 -19.64 5.39
CA PHE A 283 8.03 -19.48 4.01
C PHE A 283 6.52 -19.23 3.93
N THR A 284 6.02 -18.79 2.78
CA THR A 284 4.58 -18.67 2.50
C THR A 284 4.22 -19.38 1.20
N LEU A 285 3.04 -20.01 1.18
CA LEU A 285 2.52 -20.76 0.04
C LEU A 285 1.32 -20.01 -0.57
N LEU A 286 1.56 -19.39 -1.72
CA LEU A 286 0.60 -18.51 -2.40
C LEU A 286 0.18 -19.06 -3.76
N GLY A 287 -1.08 -18.86 -4.12
CA GLY A 287 -1.65 -19.29 -5.40
C GLY A 287 -1.00 -18.63 -6.63
N SER A 288 -0.98 -19.35 -7.76
CA SER A 288 -0.37 -18.85 -9.00
C SER A 288 -0.98 -17.53 -9.48
N LYS A 289 -2.30 -17.34 -9.38
CA LYS A 289 -2.92 -16.05 -9.75
C LYS A 289 -2.61 -14.98 -8.72
N VAL A 290 -2.64 -15.35 -7.43
CA VAL A 290 -2.39 -14.41 -6.32
C VAL A 290 -1.01 -13.77 -6.44
N ILE A 291 0.06 -14.55 -6.67
CA ILE A 291 1.42 -14.00 -6.68
C ILE A 291 1.67 -12.99 -7.81
N ARG A 292 0.85 -13.00 -8.86
CA ARG A 292 0.95 -12.08 -10.00
C ARG A 292 0.17 -10.78 -9.79
N LEU A 293 -0.61 -10.68 -8.71
CA LEU A 293 -1.33 -9.45 -8.36
C LEU A 293 -0.36 -8.45 -7.71
N PRO A 294 -0.17 -7.25 -8.29
CA PRO A 294 0.90 -6.33 -7.86
C PRO A 294 0.73 -5.81 -6.44
N PHE A 295 -0.51 -5.74 -5.93
CA PHE A 295 -0.78 -5.24 -4.58
C PHE A 295 -0.38 -6.21 -3.47
N ILE A 296 -0.21 -7.51 -3.76
CA ILE A 296 0.09 -8.54 -2.75
C ILE A 296 1.39 -8.26 -2.02
N LEU A 297 2.40 -7.74 -2.73
CA LEU A 297 3.69 -7.32 -2.17
C LEU A 297 3.54 -6.24 -1.09
N HIS A 298 2.43 -5.51 -1.06
CA HIS A 298 2.18 -4.39 -0.17
C HIS A 298 0.90 -4.55 0.67
N SER A 299 0.33 -5.74 0.70
CA SER A 299 -0.80 -6.07 1.56
C SER A 299 -0.52 -7.33 2.35
N SER A 300 -0.83 -8.52 1.81
CA SER A 300 -0.72 -9.78 2.55
C SER A 300 0.71 -10.28 2.68
N TYR A 301 1.60 -10.02 1.72
CA TYR A 301 2.98 -10.54 1.80
C TYR A 301 3.78 -10.10 3.04
N PRO A 302 3.81 -8.81 3.43
CA PRO A 302 4.46 -8.41 4.68
C PRO A 302 3.81 -9.02 5.93
N HIS A 303 2.50 -9.28 5.91
CA HIS A 303 1.79 -9.98 6.97
C HIS A 303 2.34 -11.40 7.18
N GLU A 304 2.51 -12.16 6.09
CA GLU A 304 3.07 -13.52 6.15
C GLU A 304 4.53 -13.52 6.61
N ILE A 305 5.34 -12.53 6.19
CA ILE A 305 6.71 -12.36 6.71
C ILE A 305 6.66 -12.12 8.22
N LEU A 306 5.78 -11.24 8.67
CA LEU A 306 5.69 -10.86 10.08
C LEU A 306 5.19 -11.99 10.99
N HIS A 307 4.37 -12.91 10.49
CA HIS A 307 3.98 -14.11 11.23
C HIS A 307 5.16 -14.95 11.71
N ASN A 308 6.31 -14.83 11.04
CA ASN A 308 7.53 -15.49 11.48
C ASN A 308 8.07 -14.94 12.81
N TYR A 309 7.70 -13.74 13.22
CA TYR A 309 7.94 -13.24 14.58
C TYR A 309 6.80 -13.60 15.52
N TRP A 310 5.54 -13.45 15.07
CA TRP A 310 4.33 -13.63 15.87
C TRP A 310 3.44 -14.73 15.30
N GLY A 311 3.24 -15.82 16.03
CA GLY A 311 2.53 -17.01 15.55
C GLY A 311 3.48 -18.15 15.23
N ASN A 312 4.46 -17.92 14.35
CA ASN A 312 5.44 -18.95 13.95
C ASN A 312 6.81 -18.80 14.65
N GLY A 313 7.11 -17.64 15.26
CA GLY A 313 8.36 -17.40 16.00
C GLY A 313 8.18 -17.31 17.50
N VAL A 314 7.10 -16.68 17.93
CA VAL A 314 6.54 -16.77 19.28
C VAL A 314 5.18 -17.41 19.12
N PHE A 315 5.02 -18.63 19.62
CA PHE A 315 3.83 -19.43 19.40
C PHE A 315 2.65 -18.93 20.23
N VAL A 316 1.44 -19.15 19.73
CA VAL A 316 0.21 -18.81 20.44
C VAL A 316 -0.26 -20.01 21.25
N ASP A 317 -0.57 -19.80 22.52
CA ASP A 317 -1.41 -20.74 23.29
C ASP A 317 -2.88 -20.49 22.94
N TYR A 318 -3.39 -21.22 21.93
CA TYR A 318 -4.75 -21.02 21.42
C TYR A 318 -5.84 -21.30 22.46
N ALA A 319 -5.55 -22.09 23.51
CA ALA A 319 -6.51 -22.30 24.61
C ALA A 319 -6.69 -21.05 25.47
N LYS A 320 -5.75 -20.10 25.39
CA LYS A 320 -5.76 -18.82 26.12
C LYS A 320 -5.87 -17.60 25.19
N GLY A 321 -6.35 -17.81 23.96
CA GLY A 321 -6.69 -16.75 23.02
C GLY A 321 -5.53 -16.31 22.11
N ASN A 322 -5.89 -15.93 20.89
CA ASN A 322 -4.96 -15.57 19.84
C ASN A 322 -4.66 -14.06 19.84
N TRP A 323 -3.52 -13.69 20.40
CA TRP A 323 -3.01 -12.32 20.42
C TRP A 323 -2.24 -11.94 19.15
N ALA A 324 -1.71 -12.92 18.42
CA ALA A 324 -0.74 -12.71 17.35
C ALA A 324 -1.38 -12.14 16.08
N GLU A 325 -2.59 -12.54 15.71
CA GLU A 325 -3.26 -12.07 14.48
C GLU A 325 -3.48 -10.56 14.47
N GLY A 326 -4.03 -10.02 15.56
CA GLY A 326 -4.25 -8.57 15.68
C GLY A 326 -2.96 -7.77 15.76
N LEU A 327 -1.94 -8.29 16.45
CA LEU A 327 -0.62 -7.64 16.49
C LEU A 327 0.05 -7.65 15.11
N THR A 328 -0.05 -8.76 14.38
CA THR A 328 0.48 -8.91 13.02
C THR A 328 -0.23 -7.97 12.07
N ALA A 329 -1.57 -7.92 12.09
CA ALA A 329 -2.34 -6.97 11.31
C ALA A 329 -2.00 -5.51 11.64
N TYR A 330 -1.68 -5.21 12.91
CA TYR A 330 -1.26 -3.86 13.30
C TYR A 330 0.10 -3.48 12.72
N LEU A 331 1.08 -4.38 12.86
CA LEU A 331 2.47 -4.14 12.49
C LEU A 331 2.79 -4.47 11.01
N ALA A 332 1.82 -4.98 10.24
CA ALA A 332 1.92 -5.18 8.81
C ALA A 332 0.84 -4.39 8.06
N ASP A 333 -0.42 -4.80 8.14
CA ASP A 333 -1.49 -4.25 7.30
C ASP A 333 -1.76 -2.77 7.59
N HIS A 334 -1.95 -2.42 8.87
CA HIS A 334 -2.11 -1.03 9.29
C HIS A 334 -0.82 -0.25 9.09
N LEU A 335 0.33 -0.78 9.51
CA LEU A 335 1.62 -0.08 9.40
C LEU A 335 1.96 0.29 7.94
N VAL A 336 1.75 -0.61 6.98
CA VAL A 336 1.99 -0.33 5.56
C VAL A 336 1.03 0.76 5.04
N ASN A 337 -0.21 0.80 5.53
CA ASN A 337 -1.13 1.91 5.20
C ASN A 337 -0.72 3.21 5.91
N GLU A 338 -0.23 3.15 7.15
CA GLU A 338 0.30 4.31 7.90
C GLU A 338 1.51 4.93 7.19
N GLN A 339 2.44 4.11 6.69
CA GLN A 339 3.57 4.55 5.85
C GLN A 339 3.12 5.29 4.58
N ARG A 340 1.90 5.02 4.11
CA ARG A 340 1.29 5.63 2.91
C ARG A 340 0.35 6.80 3.24
N GLY A 341 0.35 7.28 4.49
CA GLY A 341 -0.54 8.34 4.96
C GLY A 341 -2.00 7.93 5.12
N LYS A 342 -2.30 6.62 5.06
CA LYS A 342 -3.67 6.05 5.14
C LYS A 342 -3.95 5.33 6.45
N GLY A 343 -3.13 5.55 7.47
CA GLY A 343 -3.30 4.91 8.78
C GLY A 343 -4.65 5.25 9.41
N GLU A 344 -5.10 6.51 9.29
CA GLU A 344 -6.41 6.97 9.78
C GLU A 344 -7.56 6.27 9.05
N GLU A 345 -7.53 6.29 7.71
CA GLU A 345 -8.52 5.61 6.87
C GLU A 345 -8.64 4.13 7.24
N TYR A 346 -7.50 3.46 7.43
CA TYR A 346 -7.46 2.05 7.82
C TYR A 346 -8.13 1.81 9.18
N ARG A 347 -7.85 2.65 10.19
CA ARG A 347 -8.48 2.53 11.52
C ARG A 347 -9.98 2.79 11.45
N ARG A 348 -10.40 3.83 10.72
CA ARG A 348 -11.84 4.09 10.47
C ARG A 348 -12.51 2.88 9.83
N ASP A 349 -11.90 2.29 8.81
CA ASP A 349 -12.45 1.11 8.12
C ASP A 349 -12.55 -0.11 9.06
N VAL A 350 -11.59 -0.28 9.98
CA VAL A 350 -11.65 -1.30 11.05
C VAL A 350 -12.83 -1.05 12.00
N LEU A 351 -13.01 0.18 12.49
CA LEU A 351 -14.11 0.53 13.39
C LEU A 351 -15.47 0.44 12.69
N GLN A 352 -15.55 0.84 11.42
CA GLN A 352 -16.73 0.69 10.59
C GLN A 352 -17.11 -0.79 10.46
N LYS A 353 -16.14 -1.67 10.17
CA LYS A 353 -16.40 -3.11 10.07
C LYS A 353 -16.97 -3.69 11.37
N TYR A 354 -16.47 -3.24 12.52
CA TYR A 354 -17.05 -3.62 13.81
C TYR A 354 -18.50 -3.12 13.95
N ALA A 355 -18.76 -1.85 13.62
CA ALA A 355 -20.10 -1.27 13.68
C ALA A 355 -21.11 -1.99 12.77
N ASP A 356 -20.69 -2.37 11.55
CA ASP A 356 -21.53 -2.99 10.51
C ASP A 356 -21.84 -4.47 10.79
N PHE A 357 -20.89 -5.24 11.36
CA PHE A 357 -21.01 -6.70 11.44
C PHE A 357 -21.15 -7.28 12.86
N VAL A 358 -20.82 -6.53 13.92
CA VAL A 358 -20.79 -7.05 15.30
C VAL A 358 -21.98 -6.52 16.09
N ASN A 359 -23.04 -7.32 16.21
CA ASN A 359 -24.18 -7.05 17.07
C ASN A 359 -24.08 -7.83 18.40
N HIS A 360 -25.04 -7.64 19.32
CA HIS A 360 -25.01 -8.27 20.65
C HIS A 360 -24.90 -9.82 20.63
N GLU A 361 -25.42 -10.48 19.60
CA GLU A 361 -25.38 -11.96 19.49
C GLU A 361 -24.04 -12.47 18.94
N LYS A 362 -23.34 -11.64 18.15
CA LYS A 362 -22.11 -12.00 17.44
C LYS A 362 -20.83 -11.43 18.08
N ASP A 363 -20.97 -10.62 19.11
CA ASP A 363 -19.85 -10.00 19.83
C ASP A 363 -19.28 -10.93 20.90
N PHE A 364 -17.97 -10.84 21.13
CA PHE A 364 -17.27 -11.65 22.13
C PHE A 364 -15.97 -10.98 22.58
N PRO A 365 -15.44 -11.33 23.77
CA PRO A 365 -14.14 -10.83 24.22
C PRO A 365 -12.98 -11.40 23.39
N ILE A 366 -11.93 -10.61 23.19
CA ILE A 366 -10.76 -11.01 22.38
C ILE A 366 -10.14 -12.31 22.88
N ILE A 367 -10.14 -12.58 24.19
CA ILE A 367 -9.58 -13.81 24.78
C ILE A 367 -10.19 -15.11 24.21
N ARG A 368 -11.41 -15.05 23.63
CA ARG A 368 -12.09 -16.21 23.02
C ARG A 368 -11.76 -16.38 21.54
N PHE A 369 -11.03 -15.44 20.93
CA PHE A 369 -10.65 -15.53 19.53
C PHE A 369 -9.57 -16.61 19.34
N VAL A 370 -9.81 -17.51 18.39
CA VAL A 370 -8.84 -18.55 17.98
C VAL A 370 -8.50 -18.35 16.51
N SER A 371 -9.52 -18.34 15.66
CA SER A 371 -9.39 -18.11 14.22
C SER A 371 -10.62 -17.42 13.63
N ARG A 372 -10.44 -16.81 12.45
CA ARG A 372 -11.54 -16.21 11.68
C ARG A 372 -12.40 -17.29 11.04
N HIS A 373 -13.72 -17.07 11.08
CA HIS A 373 -14.72 -17.92 10.43
C HIS A 373 -15.96 -17.12 9.96
N SER A 374 -16.02 -15.83 10.26
CA SER A 374 -17.08 -14.89 9.88
C SER A 374 -16.59 -13.44 9.89
N ALA A 375 -17.33 -12.53 9.24
CA ALA A 375 -16.99 -11.10 9.25
C ALA A 375 -16.96 -10.49 10.65
N SER A 376 -17.82 -10.96 11.57
CA SER A 376 -17.83 -10.52 12.96
C SER A 376 -16.62 -11.06 13.73
N SER A 377 -16.26 -12.33 13.55
CA SER A 377 -15.06 -12.90 14.18
C SER A 377 -13.78 -12.21 13.73
N GLU A 378 -13.72 -11.77 12.47
CA GLU A 378 -12.59 -11.00 11.94
C GLU A 378 -12.56 -9.58 12.53
N ALA A 379 -13.71 -8.90 12.60
CA ALA A 379 -13.81 -7.56 13.18
C ALA A 379 -13.38 -7.52 14.66
N VAL A 380 -13.70 -8.57 15.43
CA VAL A 380 -13.26 -8.71 16.82
C VAL A 380 -11.79 -9.17 16.88
N GLY A 381 -11.47 -10.33 16.31
CA GLY A 381 -10.16 -10.98 16.47
C GLY A 381 -8.99 -10.22 15.86
N TYR A 382 -9.20 -9.62 14.68
CA TYR A 382 -8.20 -8.78 14.04
C TYR A 382 -8.41 -7.32 14.44
N GLY A 383 -9.62 -6.78 14.19
CA GLY A 383 -9.88 -5.35 14.30
C GLY A 383 -9.77 -4.79 15.72
N LYS A 384 -10.52 -5.36 16.68
CA LYS A 384 -10.47 -4.91 18.08
C LYS A 384 -9.08 -5.13 18.70
N THR A 385 -8.45 -6.26 18.42
CA THR A 385 -7.08 -6.57 18.88
C THR A 385 -6.04 -5.61 18.31
N LEU A 386 -6.11 -5.27 17.02
CA LEU A 386 -5.26 -4.28 16.38
C LEU A 386 -5.41 -2.91 17.06
N MET A 387 -6.65 -2.46 17.26
CA MET A 387 -6.92 -1.19 17.92
C MET A 387 -6.48 -1.18 19.39
N PHE A 388 -6.53 -2.33 20.08
CA PHE A 388 -5.97 -2.47 21.42
C PHE A 388 -4.45 -2.20 21.44
N PHE A 389 -3.67 -2.80 20.53
CA PHE A 389 -2.23 -2.51 20.42
C PHE A 389 -1.96 -1.07 19.95
N HIS A 390 -2.84 -0.51 19.11
CA HIS A 390 -2.76 0.88 18.72
C HIS A 390 -2.91 1.85 19.90
N MET A 391 -3.94 1.66 20.72
CA MET A 391 -4.16 2.46 21.92
C MET A 391 -3.00 2.31 22.93
N LEU A 392 -2.45 1.10 23.09
CA LEU A 392 -1.26 0.89 23.92
C LEU A 392 -0.03 1.67 23.39
N ARG A 393 0.23 1.65 22.07
CA ARG A 393 1.30 2.46 21.46
C ARG A 393 1.09 3.94 21.78
N LEU A 394 -0.13 4.44 21.62
CA LEU A 394 -0.43 5.86 21.89
C LEU A 394 -0.24 6.23 23.36
N GLU A 395 -0.60 5.36 24.31
CA GLU A 395 -0.42 5.59 25.75
C GLU A 395 1.05 5.54 26.20
N LEU A 396 1.87 4.74 25.51
CA LEU A 396 3.27 4.50 25.87
C LEU A 396 4.26 5.37 25.10
N GLY A 397 3.91 5.78 23.87
CA GLY A 397 4.84 6.30 22.89
C GLY A 397 5.64 5.20 22.17
N ASP A 398 6.15 5.54 21.00
CA ASP A 398 6.78 4.59 20.07
C ASP A 398 8.01 3.89 20.66
N ASP A 399 8.84 4.61 21.43
CA ASP A 399 10.06 4.06 22.03
C ASP A 399 9.77 2.97 23.06
N ALA A 400 8.83 3.22 23.99
CA ALA A 400 8.47 2.27 25.02
C ALA A 400 7.72 1.07 24.42
N PHE A 401 6.81 1.32 23.49
CA PHE A 401 6.10 0.25 22.77
C PHE A 401 7.07 -0.67 22.02
N THR A 402 8.03 -0.09 21.28
CA THR A 402 9.05 -0.86 20.56
C THR A 402 9.94 -1.67 21.50
N LYS A 403 10.34 -1.10 22.65
CA LYS A 403 11.09 -1.85 23.68
C LYS A 403 10.31 -3.04 24.22
N VAL A 404 8.99 -2.92 24.42
CA VAL A 404 8.13 -4.04 24.84
C VAL A 404 8.13 -5.13 23.78
N LEU A 405 7.90 -4.79 22.51
CA LEU A 405 7.91 -5.76 21.41
C LEU A 405 9.23 -6.54 21.35
N ARG A 406 10.36 -5.82 21.41
CA ARG A 406 11.70 -6.42 21.41
C ARG A 406 11.90 -7.35 22.60
N ARG A 407 11.49 -6.94 23.80
CA ARG A 407 11.64 -7.75 25.00
C ARG A 407 10.78 -9.00 24.96
N PHE A 408 9.53 -8.87 24.53
CA PHE A 408 8.59 -9.97 24.40
C PHE A 408 9.10 -11.01 23.39
N TYR A 409 9.53 -10.55 22.21
CA TYR A 409 10.14 -11.41 21.21
C TYR A 409 11.38 -12.14 21.74
N GLN A 410 12.32 -11.42 22.37
CA GLN A 410 13.53 -12.03 22.93
C GLN A 410 13.24 -13.08 24.00
N GLN A 411 12.21 -12.88 24.82
CA GLN A 411 11.87 -13.77 25.93
C GLN A 411 11.16 -15.05 25.47
N PHE A 412 10.28 -14.95 24.48
CA PHE A 412 9.40 -16.05 24.08
C PHE A 412 9.71 -16.62 22.68
N LYS A 413 10.84 -16.25 22.07
CA LYS A 413 11.29 -16.83 20.79
C LYS A 413 11.37 -18.36 20.91
N PHE A 414 10.66 -19.06 20.04
CA PHE A 414 10.40 -20.50 20.00
C PHE A 414 9.71 -21.08 21.24
N GLN A 415 8.87 -20.28 21.90
CA GLN A 415 8.04 -20.68 23.04
C GLN A 415 6.61 -20.21 22.84
N GLN A 416 5.66 -20.88 23.51
CA GLN A 416 4.27 -20.43 23.58
C GLN A 416 4.14 -19.22 24.52
N ALA A 417 3.28 -18.27 24.15
CA ALA A 417 2.96 -17.11 24.96
C ALA A 417 1.46 -16.77 24.93
N THR A 418 1.03 -16.05 25.97
CA THR A 418 -0.38 -15.72 26.24
C THR A 418 -0.59 -14.21 26.36
N PHE A 419 -1.86 -13.76 26.44
CA PHE A 419 -2.16 -12.37 26.81
C PHE A 419 -1.63 -11.99 28.21
N ALA A 420 -1.54 -12.94 29.15
CA ALA A 420 -0.99 -12.67 30.47
C ALA A 420 0.53 -12.42 30.42
N ASP A 421 1.24 -13.14 29.56
CA ASP A 421 2.68 -12.92 29.33
C ASP A 421 2.95 -11.57 28.66
N LEU A 422 2.09 -11.17 27.72
CA LEU A 422 2.10 -9.83 27.16
C LEU A 422 1.94 -8.78 28.25
N LEU A 423 0.87 -8.86 29.06
CA LEU A 423 0.64 -7.93 30.18
C LEU A 423 1.85 -7.85 31.12
N ALA A 424 2.40 -9.00 31.53
CA ALA A 424 3.57 -9.05 32.40
C ALA A 424 4.80 -8.35 31.76
N THR A 425 5.00 -8.53 30.45
CA THR A 425 6.09 -7.89 29.72
C THR A 425 5.89 -6.38 29.60
N PHE A 426 4.67 -5.95 29.26
CA PHE A 426 4.31 -4.53 29.24
C PHE A 426 4.56 -3.87 30.60
N ASN A 427 4.06 -4.46 31.69
CA ASN A 427 4.21 -3.92 33.04
C ASN A 427 5.69 -3.83 33.44
N THR A 428 6.47 -4.90 33.17
CA THR A 428 7.88 -4.96 33.53
C THR A 428 8.73 -3.94 32.78
N VAL A 429 8.52 -3.79 31.46
CA VAL A 429 9.34 -2.90 30.62
C VAL A 429 8.97 -1.43 30.80
N THR A 430 7.68 -1.13 31.00
CA THR A 430 7.19 0.26 31.07
C THR A 430 7.11 0.80 32.49
N GLY A 431 7.09 -0.07 33.50
CA GLY A 431 6.86 0.31 34.90
C GLY A 431 5.43 0.78 35.20
N LYS A 432 4.50 0.63 34.25
CA LYS A 432 3.07 0.96 34.42
C LYS A 432 2.27 -0.29 34.75
N ASP A 433 1.22 -0.17 35.55
CA ASP A 433 0.24 -1.24 35.74
C ASP A 433 -0.88 -1.12 34.68
N LEU A 434 -0.86 -2.01 33.69
CA LEU A 434 -1.85 -2.05 32.61
C LEU A 434 -2.93 -3.12 32.83
N SER A 435 -3.02 -3.70 34.04
CA SER A 435 -3.94 -4.81 34.32
C SER A 435 -5.39 -4.44 34.04
N GLN A 436 -5.79 -3.21 34.35
CA GLN A 436 -7.15 -2.73 34.09
C GLN A 436 -7.44 -2.57 32.59
N GLN A 437 -6.47 -2.12 31.80
CA GLN A 437 -6.59 -1.97 30.35
C GLN A 437 -6.74 -3.33 29.68
N PHE A 438 -5.96 -4.33 30.12
CA PHE A 438 -6.09 -5.71 29.64
C PHE A 438 -7.43 -6.32 30.02
N GLU A 439 -7.90 -6.14 31.26
CA GLU A 439 -9.23 -6.60 31.67
C GLU A 439 -10.33 -5.98 30.79
N GLN A 440 -10.28 -4.66 30.59
CA GLN A 440 -11.28 -3.94 29.80
C GLN A 440 -11.31 -4.34 28.32
N TRP A 441 -10.16 -4.59 27.70
CA TRP A 441 -10.11 -4.79 26.25
C TRP A 441 -10.00 -6.26 25.83
N VAL A 442 -9.35 -7.10 26.62
CA VAL A 442 -9.13 -8.52 26.31
C VAL A 442 -10.27 -9.39 26.82
N HIS A 443 -10.79 -9.10 28.02
CA HIS A 443 -11.76 -9.96 28.71
C HIS A 443 -13.22 -9.48 28.61
N ARG A 444 -13.46 -8.23 28.18
CA ARG A 444 -14.80 -7.66 28.00
C ARG A 444 -15.21 -7.51 26.52
N ALA A 445 -16.42 -7.96 26.22
CA ALA A 445 -17.09 -7.72 24.93
C ALA A 445 -17.68 -6.30 24.87
N GLY A 446 -17.95 -5.81 23.66
CA GLY A 446 -18.50 -4.48 23.40
C GLY A 446 -17.46 -3.43 23.03
N ALA A 447 -17.99 -2.24 22.75
CA ALA A 447 -17.26 -1.01 22.50
C ALA A 447 -18.05 0.18 23.10
N PRO A 448 -17.40 1.30 23.46
CA PRO A 448 -18.08 2.52 23.86
C PRO A 448 -18.78 3.19 22.65
N ASP A 449 -19.91 3.84 22.92
CA ASP A 449 -20.59 4.78 22.02
C ASP A 449 -20.34 6.19 22.58
N LEU A 450 -19.69 7.08 21.82
CA LEU A 450 -19.28 8.40 22.33
C LEU A 450 -20.08 9.53 21.68
N VAL A 451 -20.45 10.52 22.50
CA VAL A 451 -21.08 11.76 22.03
C VAL A 451 -20.48 12.96 22.75
N LEU A 452 -20.11 13.99 21.99
CA LEU A 452 -19.80 15.31 22.52
C LEU A 452 -21.12 16.10 22.63
N ARG A 453 -21.56 16.40 23.85
CA ARG A 453 -22.88 17.02 24.10
C ARG A 453 -22.86 18.53 23.94
N ASN A 454 -21.90 19.18 24.60
CA ASN A 454 -21.75 20.64 24.63
C ASN A 454 -20.26 20.98 24.59
N ALA A 455 -19.92 22.10 23.93
CA ALA A 455 -18.62 22.73 23.98
C ALA A 455 -18.82 24.23 23.90
N GLU A 456 -18.44 24.93 24.96
CA GLU A 456 -18.66 26.36 25.12
C GLU A 456 -17.38 27.03 25.59
N THR A 457 -17.12 28.23 25.12
CA THR A 457 -15.98 29.02 25.60
C THR A 457 -16.42 30.40 26.09
N GLU A 458 -15.71 30.88 27.11
CA GLU A 458 -15.86 32.20 27.71
C GLU A 458 -14.49 32.83 27.99
N PRO A 459 -14.36 34.16 27.88
CA PRO A 459 -13.16 34.86 28.34
C PRO A 459 -12.88 34.56 29.82
N HIS A 460 -11.63 34.22 30.14
CA HIS A 460 -11.20 33.91 31.50
C HIS A 460 -9.78 34.43 31.73
N GLY A 461 -9.64 35.46 32.58
CA GLY A 461 -8.35 36.14 32.77
C GLY A 461 -7.87 36.84 31.49
N GLU A 462 -6.63 36.59 31.08
CA GLU A 462 -6.07 37.07 29.80
C GLU A 462 -6.34 36.12 28.61
N GLY A 463 -7.01 34.98 28.84
CA GLY A 463 -7.28 33.97 27.83
C GLY A 463 -8.74 33.54 27.78
N TYR A 464 -8.95 32.26 27.45
CA TYR A 464 -10.26 31.64 27.28
C TYR A 464 -10.34 30.33 28.04
N LYS A 465 -11.49 30.09 28.68
CA LYS A 465 -11.84 28.79 29.26
C LYS A 465 -12.79 28.08 28.31
N LEU A 466 -12.49 26.83 27.96
CA LEU A 466 -13.32 25.92 27.19
C LEU A 466 -13.93 24.89 28.14
N THR A 467 -15.25 24.83 28.22
CA THR A 467 -15.99 23.80 28.94
C THR A 467 -16.64 22.85 27.95
N LEU A 468 -16.42 21.56 28.09
CA LEU A 468 -16.98 20.54 27.20
C LEU A 468 -17.50 19.33 27.99
N THR A 469 -18.57 18.69 27.50
CA THR A 469 -19.17 17.51 28.14
C THR A 469 -19.19 16.33 27.18
N VAL A 470 -18.56 15.22 27.59
CA VAL A 470 -18.52 13.96 26.82
C VAL A 470 -19.36 12.91 27.52
N GLU A 471 -20.15 12.18 26.73
CA GLU A 471 -21.02 11.09 27.20
C GLU A 471 -20.67 9.77 26.50
N GLN A 472 -20.72 8.69 27.28
CA GLN A 472 -20.74 7.31 26.84
C GLN A 472 -22.18 6.80 26.83
N THR A 473 -22.78 6.60 25.65
CA THR A 473 -24.22 6.28 25.52
C THR A 473 -24.52 4.79 25.55
N GLN A 474 -23.52 3.91 25.47
CA GLN A 474 -23.72 2.47 25.46
C GLN A 474 -24.38 1.95 26.74
N ALA A 475 -24.97 0.75 26.65
CA ALA A 475 -25.48 0.02 27.81
C ALA A 475 -24.34 -0.60 28.64
N GLY A 476 -24.54 -0.68 29.96
CA GLY A 476 -23.56 -1.23 30.91
C GLY A 476 -22.56 -0.21 31.46
N GLU A 477 -21.47 -0.71 32.04
CA GLU A 477 -20.45 0.11 32.71
C GLU A 477 -19.67 1.00 31.72
N PRO A 478 -19.26 2.22 32.12
CA PRO A 478 -18.41 3.06 31.28
C PRO A 478 -17.06 2.39 30.99
N TYR A 479 -16.47 2.72 29.84
CA TYR A 479 -15.07 2.41 29.54
C TYR A 479 -14.19 3.53 30.07
N ARG A 480 -12.99 3.19 30.54
CA ARG A 480 -11.94 4.16 30.82
C ARG A 480 -11.18 4.44 29.52
N LEU A 481 -11.23 5.69 29.06
CA LEU A 481 -10.71 6.08 27.76
C LEU A 481 -9.76 7.27 27.90
N GLN A 482 -8.65 7.21 27.18
CA GLN A 482 -7.81 8.37 26.88
C GLN A 482 -8.18 8.83 25.48
N ILE A 483 -8.97 9.91 25.39
CA ILE A 483 -9.53 10.38 24.12
C ILE A 483 -8.63 11.49 23.57
N PRO A 484 -8.04 11.32 22.37
CA PRO A 484 -7.36 12.41 21.68
C PRO A 484 -8.32 13.54 21.35
N LEU A 485 -7.83 14.77 21.46
CA LEU A 485 -8.60 15.98 21.28
C LEU A 485 -7.81 16.92 20.37
N ALA A 486 -8.41 17.38 19.28
CA ALA A 486 -7.89 18.48 18.47
C ALA A 486 -8.77 19.72 18.68
N ILE A 487 -8.14 20.83 19.05
CA ILE A 487 -8.81 22.11 19.27
C ILE A 487 -8.30 23.11 18.23
N THR A 488 -9.19 23.56 17.35
CA THR A 488 -8.85 24.67 16.46
C THR A 488 -8.95 25.97 17.24
N VAL A 489 -7.91 26.78 17.15
CA VAL A 489 -7.78 28.06 17.84
C VAL A 489 -7.77 29.18 16.80
N HIS A 490 -8.47 30.26 17.08
CA HIS A 490 -8.58 31.41 16.18
C HIS A 490 -7.20 32.04 15.93
N GLY A 491 -6.86 32.25 14.65
CA GLY A 491 -5.56 32.81 14.22
C GLY A 491 -4.41 31.80 14.13
N GLU A 492 -4.66 30.51 14.38
CA GLU A 492 -3.67 29.43 14.24
C GLU A 492 -4.01 28.54 13.05
N ASP A 493 -3.00 28.19 12.24
CA ASP A 493 -3.19 27.33 11.06
C ASP A 493 -3.35 25.84 11.40
N MET A 494 -2.87 25.42 12.59
CA MET A 494 -2.95 24.04 13.07
C MET A 494 -3.74 23.96 14.38
N ALA A 495 -4.51 22.88 14.52
CA ALA A 495 -5.17 22.57 15.77
C ALA A 495 -4.17 22.18 16.86
N VAL A 496 -4.47 22.59 18.10
CA VAL A 496 -3.77 22.15 19.30
C VAL A 496 -4.23 20.75 19.66
N GLU A 497 -3.32 19.79 19.67
CA GLU A 497 -3.59 18.41 20.05
C GLU A 497 -3.36 18.19 21.56
N SER A 498 -4.34 17.57 22.22
CA SER A 498 -4.33 17.21 23.64
C SER A 498 -5.05 15.88 23.88
N ARG A 499 -5.19 15.47 25.14
CA ARG A 499 -5.92 14.25 25.53
C ARG A 499 -6.74 14.49 26.79
N ILE A 500 -7.91 13.84 26.87
CA ILE A 500 -8.77 13.85 28.07
C ILE A 500 -9.04 12.43 28.54
N GLY A 501 -9.02 12.24 29.87
CA GLY A 501 -9.36 10.97 30.52
C GLY A 501 -10.85 10.90 30.84
N LEU A 502 -11.59 10.05 30.13
CA LEU A 502 -13.01 9.81 30.37
C LEU A 502 -13.17 8.53 31.21
N GLU A 503 -13.60 8.69 32.47
CA GLU A 503 -13.77 7.57 33.41
C GLU A 503 -15.24 7.35 33.79
N GLN A 504 -16.07 8.36 33.62
CA GLN A 504 -17.49 8.33 33.96
C GLN A 504 -18.36 8.21 32.70
N LYS A 505 -19.63 7.86 32.90
CA LYS A 505 -20.61 7.80 31.81
C LYS A 505 -20.85 9.18 31.19
N ILE A 506 -20.89 10.23 31.99
CA ILE A 506 -20.95 11.63 31.55
C ILE A 506 -19.89 12.37 32.35
N GLN A 507 -19.00 13.10 31.67
CA GLN A 507 -17.95 13.88 32.32
C GLN A 507 -17.77 15.22 31.64
N THR A 508 -17.65 16.28 32.44
CA THR A 508 -17.37 17.63 31.98
C THR A 508 -15.90 17.94 32.22
N PHE A 509 -15.26 18.57 31.23
CA PHE A 509 -13.87 19.00 31.27
C PHE A 509 -13.80 20.51 31.10
N GLU A 510 -12.84 21.13 31.79
CA GLU A 510 -12.49 22.53 31.65
C GLU A 510 -11.03 22.62 31.21
N LEU A 511 -10.77 23.39 30.14
CA LEU A 511 -9.46 23.56 29.53
C LEU A 511 -9.20 25.05 29.33
N GLU A 512 -7.96 25.49 29.53
CA GLU A 512 -7.55 26.89 29.37
C GLU A 512 -6.70 27.08 28.11
N PHE A 513 -6.95 28.18 27.39
CA PHE A 513 -6.23 28.56 26.18
C PHE A 513 -5.85 30.04 26.20
N ALA A 514 -4.66 30.37 25.70
CA ALA A 514 -4.25 31.76 25.52
C ALA A 514 -5.11 32.47 24.45
N ASN A 515 -5.42 31.76 23.37
CA ASN A 515 -6.19 32.25 22.23
C ASN A 515 -7.55 31.52 22.15
N ARG A 516 -8.50 32.11 21.42
CA ARG A 516 -9.90 31.68 21.39
C ARG A 516 -10.10 30.31 20.73
N PRO A 517 -10.66 29.31 21.42
CA PRO A 517 -11.08 28.05 20.80
C PRO A 517 -12.33 28.24 19.92
N VAL A 518 -12.31 27.70 18.70
CA VAL A 518 -13.41 27.85 17.73
C VAL A 518 -14.02 26.52 17.28
N ARG A 519 -13.26 25.43 17.35
CA ARG A 519 -13.75 24.08 17.01
C ARG A 519 -13.08 23.05 17.90
N ILE A 520 -13.83 22.00 18.21
CA ILE A 520 -13.37 20.81 18.90
C ILE A 520 -13.66 19.57 18.06
N ASP A 521 -12.66 18.69 17.97
CA ASP A 521 -12.75 17.36 17.38
C ASP A 521 -12.23 16.33 18.39
N LEU A 522 -13.09 15.44 18.87
CA LEU A 522 -12.72 14.28 19.67
C LEU A 522 -12.39 13.11 18.76
N ASP A 523 -11.28 12.43 19.07
CA ASP A 523 -10.77 11.29 18.32
C ASP A 523 -10.72 11.50 16.79
N PRO A 524 -10.15 12.64 16.31
CA PRO A 524 -10.19 13.02 14.90
C PRO A 524 -9.51 12.01 13.97
N HIS A 525 -8.58 11.21 14.52
CA HIS A 525 -7.81 10.22 13.77
C HIS A 525 -8.25 8.76 14.02
N PHE A 526 -9.43 8.55 14.60
CA PHE A 526 -9.97 7.21 14.89
C PHE A 526 -8.98 6.33 15.67
N ASP A 527 -8.37 6.90 16.70
CA ASP A 527 -7.35 6.28 17.54
C ASP A 527 -7.97 5.43 18.67
N VAL A 528 -9.22 5.70 19.05
CA VAL A 528 -9.92 4.98 20.12
C VAL A 528 -10.77 3.84 19.53
N PHE A 529 -10.65 2.64 20.10
CA PHE A 529 -11.60 1.57 19.77
C PHE A 529 -12.98 1.91 20.34
N ARG A 530 -13.91 2.24 19.44
CA ARG A 530 -15.29 2.61 19.75
C ARG A 530 -16.21 2.17 18.64
N ARG A 531 -17.50 2.15 18.92
CA ARG A 531 -18.49 1.99 17.86
C ARG A 531 -18.62 3.33 17.14
N LEU A 532 -18.44 3.32 15.80
CA LEU A 532 -18.64 4.53 15.02
C LEU A 532 -20.11 4.88 14.94
N ASP A 533 -20.43 6.16 15.15
CA ASP A 533 -21.74 6.69 14.77
C ASP A 533 -21.86 6.65 13.24
N SER A 534 -23.06 6.39 12.73
CA SER A 534 -23.27 6.31 11.29
C SER A 534 -22.86 7.60 10.59
N ARG A 535 -23.00 8.77 11.20
CA ARG A 535 -22.58 10.06 10.63
C ARG A 535 -21.07 10.19 10.45
N GLU A 536 -20.27 9.34 11.08
CA GLU A 536 -18.81 9.29 10.95
C GLU A 536 -18.33 8.38 9.82
N ILE A 537 -19.25 7.68 9.18
CA ILE A 537 -18.99 6.79 8.06
C ILE A 537 -19.47 7.48 6.78
N PRO A 538 -18.66 7.58 5.71
CA PRO A 538 -19.14 8.06 4.42
C PRO A 538 -20.35 7.24 3.95
N SER A 539 -21.40 7.89 3.45
CA SER A 539 -22.47 7.12 2.78
C SER A 539 -21.89 6.42 1.55
N ALA A 540 -22.27 5.18 1.30
CA ALA A 540 -21.65 4.39 0.22
C ALA A 540 -22.64 3.41 -0.40
N LEU A 541 -22.31 2.94 -1.60
CA LEU A 541 -23.12 1.96 -2.34
C LEU A 541 -23.31 0.64 -1.56
N SER A 542 -22.33 0.25 -0.72
CA SER A 542 -22.38 -0.95 0.12
C SER A 542 -23.63 -0.98 1.00
N GLN A 543 -24.05 0.17 1.52
CA GLN A 543 -25.25 0.30 2.36
C GLN A 543 -26.52 0.03 1.56
N GLY A 544 -26.53 0.36 0.26
CA GLY A 544 -27.60 0.03 -0.67
C GLY A 544 -27.74 -1.47 -0.93
N PHE A 545 -26.61 -2.17 -1.07
CA PHE A 545 -26.59 -3.61 -1.34
C PHE A 545 -26.77 -4.49 -0.09
N GLY A 546 -26.36 -3.99 1.09
CA GLY A 546 -26.45 -4.71 2.36
C GLY A 546 -27.72 -4.44 3.17
N ALA A 547 -28.64 -3.61 2.67
CA ALA A 547 -29.87 -3.29 3.38
C ALA A 547 -30.81 -4.51 3.48
N GLU A 548 -31.47 -4.69 4.62
CA GLU A 548 -32.38 -5.83 4.85
C GLU A 548 -33.72 -5.70 4.09
N LYS A 549 -34.20 -4.47 3.90
CA LYS A 549 -35.49 -4.15 3.23
C LYS A 549 -35.37 -2.90 2.33
N PRO A 550 -34.51 -2.93 1.29
CA PRO A 550 -34.33 -1.79 0.41
C PRO A 550 -35.58 -1.55 -0.45
N LEU A 551 -35.85 -0.28 -0.75
CA LEU A 551 -36.88 0.16 -1.69
C LEU A 551 -36.23 0.65 -2.98
N LEU A 552 -36.63 0.11 -4.14
CA LEU A 552 -36.22 0.57 -5.46
C LEU A 552 -37.35 1.37 -6.10
N ILE A 553 -37.04 2.57 -6.56
CA ILE A 553 -37.97 3.51 -7.17
C ILE A 553 -37.59 3.70 -8.64
N LEU A 554 -38.46 3.25 -9.54
CA LEU A 554 -38.31 3.35 -10.99
C LEU A 554 -38.85 4.69 -11.52
N PRO A 555 -38.27 5.27 -12.59
CA PRO A 555 -38.66 6.57 -13.12
C PRO A 555 -39.88 6.44 -14.07
N ALA A 556 -41.11 6.66 -13.59
CA ALA A 556 -42.32 6.39 -14.38
C ALA A 556 -42.40 7.21 -15.69
N ARG A 557 -41.78 8.39 -15.71
CA ARG A 557 -41.81 9.36 -16.82
C ARG A 557 -40.65 9.22 -17.81
N GLU A 558 -39.79 8.23 -17.62
CA GLU A 558 -38.65 7.98 -18.50
C GLU A 558 -39.11 7.43 -19.86
N GLN A 559 -38.25 7.52 -20.88
CA GLN A 559 -38.51 6.87 -22.16
C GLN A 559 -38.75 5.36 -21.98
N LYS A 560 -39.77 4.82 -22.67
CA LYS A 560 -40.23 3.42 -22.49
C LYS A 560 -39.08 2.40 -22.53
N ALA A 561 -38.15 2.52 -23.49
CA ALA A 561 -37.02 1.61 -23.62
C ALA A 561 -36.06 1.65 -22.41
N VAL A 562 -35.82 2.84 -21.86
CA VAL A 562 -34.95 3.05 -20.70
C VAL A 562 -35.65 2.57 -19.42
N LEU A 563 -36.96 2.83 -19.28
CA LEU A 563 -37.77 2.32 -18.17
C LEU A 563 -37.77 0.78 -18.14
N GLU A 564 -37.94 0.12 -19.28
CA GLU A 564 -37.84 -1.34 -19.37
C GLU A 564 -36.44 -1.85 -19.00
N ALA A 565 -35.37 -1.12 -19.34
CA ALA A 565 -34.02 -1.47 -18.90
C ALA A 565 -33.86 -1.37 -17.37
N TYR A 566 -34.44 -0.35 -16.71
CA TYR A 566 -34.44 -0.27 -15.25
C TYR A 566 -35.31 -1.35 -14.59
N ARG A 567 -36.43 -1.75 -15.21
CA ARG A 567 -37.22 -2.91 -14.77
C ARG A 567 -36.38 -4.19 -14.84
N ALA A 568 -35.64 -4.38 -15.93
CA ALA A 568 -34.75 -5.52 -16.10
C ALA A 568 -33.60 -5.52 -15.06
N LEU A 569 -33.01 -4.36 -14.78
CA LEU A 569 -32.02 -4.17 -13.71
C LEU A 569 -32.59 -4.58 -12.35
N ALA A 570 -33.76 -4.05 -11.98
CA ALA A 570 -34.40 -4.36 -10.69
C ALA A 570 -34.76 -5.85 -10.57
N ALA A 571 -35.28 -6.45 -11.65
CA ALA A 571 -35.58 -7.87 -11.70
C ALA A 571 -34.32 -8.76 -11.59
N ASN A 572 -33.21 -8.32 -12.17
CA ASN A 572 -31.93 -9.02 -12.04
C ASN A 572 -31.41 -8.96 -10.59
N TRP A 573 -31.44 -7.78 -9.97
CA TRP A 573 -31.03 -7.62 -8.57
C TRP A 573 -31.87 -8.47 -7.63
N GLN A 574 -33.19 -8.58 -7.85
CA GLN A 574 -34.07 -9.44 -7.04
C GLN A 574 -33.63 -10.91 -7.04
N LYS A 575 -33.07 -11.42 -8.14
CA LYS A 575 -32.56 -12.80 -8.21
C LYS A 575 -31.30 -13.03 -7.39
N THR A 576 -30.57 -11.96 -7.08
CA THR A 576 -29.26 -12.02 -6.41
C THR A 576 -29.30 -11.67 -4.92
N GLN A 577 -30.46 -11.25 -4.40
CA GLN A 577 -30.61 -10.87 -2.99
C GLN A 577 -31.28 -11.98 -2.17
N ALA A 578 -30.82 -12.13 -0.92
CA ALA A 578 -31.41 -13.04 0.06
C ALA A 578 -32.75 -12.51 0.62
N SER A 579 -32.97 -11.19 0.59
CA SER A 579 -34.19 -10.52 1.03
C SER A 579 -35.03 -10.04 -0.16
N PRO A 580 -36.38 -9.98 -0.03
CA PRO A 580 -37.24 -9.40 -1.05
C PRO A 580 -36.98 -7.88 -1.21
N LEU A 581 -36.73 -7.44 -2.45
CA LEU A 581 -36.65 -6.03 -2.83
C LEU A 581 -38.07 -5.51 -3.05
N GLU A 582 -38.40 -4.40 -2.41
CA GLU A 582 -39.64 -3.69 -2.75
C GLU A 582 -39.37 -2.81 -3.98
N ILE A 583 -40.13 -2.99 -5.06
CA ILE A 583 -39.96 -2.24 -6.31
C ILE A 583 -41.25 -1.48 -6.61
N VAL A 584 -41.14 -0.16 -6.72
CA VAL A 584 -42.25 0.75 -7.02
C VAL A 584 -41.83 1.72 -8.12
N THR A 585 -42.80 2.38 -8.76
CA THR A 585 -42.53 3.57 -9.57
C THR A 585 -42.59 4.82 -8.70
N ASP A 586 -41.91 5.87 -9.12
CA ASP A 586 -41.92 7.14 -8.39
C ASP A 586 -43.33 7.71 -8.23
N GLU A 587 -44.25 7.52 -9.18
CA GLU A 587 -45.67 7.91 -9.10
C GLU A 587 -46.49 7.18 -8.02
N GLN A 588 -46.08 5.98 -7.60
CA GLN A 588 -46.81 5.20 -6.60
C GLN A 588 -46.59 5.70 -5.16
N LEU A 589 -45.56 6.51 -4.94
CA LEU A 589 -45.26 7.09 -3.63
C LEU A 589 -45.87 8.49 -3.49
N LYS A 590 -45.82 9.07 -2.30
CA LYS A 590 -46.06 10.51 -2.09
C LYS A 590 -44.82 11.17 -1.51
N THR A 591 -44.20 10.48 -0.56
CA THR A 591 -42.95 10.86 0.12
C THR A 591 -42.01 9.65 0.16
N LEU A 592 -40.73 9.89 0.42
CA LEU A 592 -39.77 8.82 0.67
C LEU A 592 -39.93 8.27 2.10
N PRO A 593 -39.77 6.95 2.32
CA PRO A 593 -39.74 6.37 3.66
C PRO A 593 -38.40 6.65 4.37
N GLU A 594 -38.47 6.92 5.68
CA GLU A 594 -37.31 7.26 6.52
C GLU A 594 -36.76 6.08 7.34
N ASP A 595 -37.45 4.94 7.34
CA ASP A 595 -37.13 3.74 8.11
C ASP A 595 -36.22 2.75 7.34
N ARG A 596 -35.89 3.04 6.08
CA ARG A 596 -35.16 2.11 5.19
C ARG A 596 -34.29 2.80 4.15
N THR A 597 -33.36 2.04 3.60
CA THR A 597 -32.50 2.47 2.49
C THR A 597 -33.27 2.47 1.16
N VAL A 598 -33.06 3.50 0.33
CA VAL A 598 -33.84 3.72 -0.90
C VAL A 598 -32.92 3.92 -2.10
N TRP A 599 -33.16 3.15 -3.17
CA TRP A 599 -32.59 3.33 -4.50
C TRP A 599 -33.56 4.12 -5.38
N ILE A 600 -33.10 5.23 -5.93
CA ILE A 600 -33.81 6.12 -6.84
C ILE A 600 -33.15 5.93 -8.20
N LEU A 601 -33.91 5.42 -9.18
CA LEU A 601 -33.35 5.05 -10.48
C LEU A 601 -33.81 6.00 -11.58
N GLY A 602 -32.90 6.39 -12.46
CA GLY A 602 -33.17 7.22 -13.65
C GLY A 602 -33.00 8.72 -13.47
N TRP A 603 -32.75 9.40 -14.58
CA TRP A 603 -32.61 10.87 -14.63
C TRP A 603 -33.95 11.58 -14.44
N GLN A 604 -35.06 10.98 -14.90
CA GLN A 604 -36.41 11.55 -14.78
C GLN A 604 -37.14 11.16 -13.49
N ASN A 605 -36.44 10.61 -12.50
CA ASN A 605 -37.05 10.23 -11.23
C ASN A 605 -37.32 11.47 -10.36
N ARG A 606 -38.58 11.70 -9.97
CA ARG A 606 -38.96 12.91 -9.24
C ARG A 606 -38.33 13.03 -7.84
N PHE A 607 -37.77 11.94 -7.29
CA PHE A 607 -37.11 11.94 -5.99
C PHE A 607 -35.59 12.15 -6.06
N ALA A 608 -35.01 12.30 -7.26
CA ALA A 608 -33.57 12.57 -7.41
C ALA A 608 -33.12 13.82 -6.61
N ASP A 609 -33.95 14.86 -6.58
CA ASP A 609 -33.70 16.08 -5.81
C ASP A 609 -33.58 15.82 -4.30
N ASN A 610 -34.18 14.77 -3.75
CA ASN A 610 -34.01 14.42 -2.34
C ASN A 610 -32.56 14.01 -2.06
N VAL A 611 -31.91 13.29 -2.96
CA VAL A 611 -30.49 12.94 -2.80
C VAL A 611 -29.64 14.21 -2.81
N LEU A 612 -29.89 15.11 -3.76
CA LEU A 612 -29.16 16.38 -3.88
C LEU A 612 -29.36 17.29 -2.65
N LYS A 613 -30.58 17.36 -2.10
CA LYS A 613 -30.85 18.10 -0.85
C LYS A 613 -30.06 17.55 0.34
N ASN A 614 -29.93 16.23 0.46
CA ASN A 614 -29.13 15.59 1.50
C ASN A 614 -27.60 15.71 1.24
N LEU A 615 -27.21 16.17 0.05
CA LEU A 615 -25.84 16.54 -0.30
C LEU A 615 -25.60 18.06 -0.22
N ALA A 616 -26.58 18.85 0.26
CA ALA A 616 -26.41 20.28 0.45
C ALA A 616 -25.19 20.61 1.33
N GLY A 617 -24.37 21.57 0.89
CA GLY A 617 -23.07 21.89 1.52
C GLY A 617 -21.88 21.14 0.90
N ARG A 618 -22.12 20.19 0.00
CA ARG A 618 -21.12 19.64 -0.91
C ARG A 618 -21.27 20.32 -2.28
N ASP A 619 -20.19 20.37 -3.07
CA ASP A 619 -20.25 20.91 -4.42
C ASP A 619 -20.91 19.91 -5.40
N VAL A 620 -22.21 19.67 -5.19
CA VAL A 620 -23.05 18.78 -5.97
C VAL A 620 -24.34 19.50 -6.33
N SER A 621 -24.63 19.63 -7.62
CA SER A 621 -25.91 20.14 -8.08
C SER A 621 -26.28 19.55 -9.43
N TYR A 622 -27.57 19.44 -9.71
CA TYR A 622 -28.06 19.00 -11.01
C TYR A 622 -29.05 20.04 -11.54
N ARG A 623 -28.72 20.66 -12.66
CA ARG A 623 -29.56 21.69 -13.30
C ARG A 623 -29.44 21.59 -14.81
N SER A 624 -30.56 21.76 -15.51
CA SER A 624 -30.61 21.86 -16.97
C SER A 624 -29.92 20.68 -17.70
N GLY A 625 -30.06 19.45 -17.18
CA GLY A 625 -29.44 18.27 -17.79
C GLY A 625 -27.93 18.17 -17.57
N GLN A 626 -27.38 18.86 -16.56
CA GLN A 626 -25.95 18.83 -16.23
C GLN A 626 -25.75 18.63 -14.72
N LEU A 627 -24.96 17.63 -14.36
CA LEU A 627 -24.51 17.37 -12.99
C LEU A 627 -23.20 18.10 -12.75
N GLN A 628 -23.16 18.99 -11.78
CA GLN A 628 -21.92 19.50 -11.19
C GLN A 628 -21.54 18.64 -9.99
N LEU A 629 -20.27 18.24 -9.93
CA LEU A 629 -19.68 17.43 -8.87
C LEU A 629 -18.19 17.81 -8.73
N ASN A 630 -17.78 18.30 -7.57
CA ASN A 630 -16.38 18.67 -7.25
C ASN A 630 -15.75 19.59 -8.33
N HIS A 631 -16.44 20.68 -8.66
CA HIS A 631 -16.10 21.69 -9.66
C HIS A 631 -16.04 21.19 -11.11
N LYS A 632 -16.27 19.89 -11.33
CA LYS A 632 -16.40 19.28 -12.66
C LYS A 632 -17.87 19.23 -13.05
N ARG A 633 -18.11 19.29 -14.36
CA ARG A 633 -19.47 19.25 -14.91
C ARG A 633 -19.62 18.08 -15.87
N TYR A 634 -20.70 17.34 -15.69
CA TYR A 634 -21.03 16.13 -16.42
C TYR A 634 -22.40 16.30 -17.08
N PRO A 635 -22.49 16.38 -18.41
CA PRO A 635 -23.78 16.40 -19.08
C PRO A 635 -24.51 15.07 -18.87
N GLN A 636 -25.82 15.10 -18.69
CA GLN A 636 -26.68 13.91 -18.61
C GLN A 636 -26.43 13.00 -19.81
N ASN A 637 -26.39 13.57 -21.01
CA ASN A 637 -26.22 12.81 -22.23
C ASN A 637 -24.83 12.16 -22.28
N GLY A 638 -24.81 10.85 -22.52
CA GLY A 638 -23.59 10.06 -22.61
C GLY A 638 -22.88 9.83 -21.27
N HIS A 639 -23.54 10.10 -20.13
CA HIS A 639 -23.01 9.80 -18.81
C HIS A 639 -24.00 9.00 -17.96
N ALA A 640 -23.45 8.10 -17.17
CA ALA A 640 -24.15 7.46 -16.07
C ALA A 640 -23.55 7.90 -14.74
N VAL A 641 -24.40 8.18 -13.76
CA VAL A 641 -24.00 8.71 -12.45
C VAL A 641 -24.60 7.87 -11.34
N VAL A 642 -23.86 7.76 -10.25
CA VAL A 642 -24.37 7.19 -9.01
C VAL A 642 -23.95 8.07 -7.86
N LEU A 643 -24.89 8.49 -7.02
CA LEU A 643 -24.64 9.30 -5.82
C LEU A 643 -25.34 8.64 -4.62
N SER A 644 -24.66 8.51 -3.49
CA SER A 644 -25.27 8.16 -2.21
C SER A 644 -25.42 9.39 -1.32
N ALA A 645 -26.40 9.41 -0.44
CA ALA A 645 -26.55 10.43 0.60
C ALA A 645 -27.18 9.80 1.84
N ARG A 646 -26.81 10.26 3.05
CA ARG A 646 -27.55 9.88 4.26
C ARG A 646 -28.90 10.57 4.29
N GLN A 647 -29.90 9.95 4.91
CA GLN A 647 -31.17 10.63 5.14
C GLN A 647 -31.05 11.55 6.35
N SER A 648 -31.40 12.83 6.19
CA SER A 648 -31.38 13.80 7.30
C SER A 648 -32.26 13.39 8.49
N ALA A 649 -33.38 12.72 8.25
CA ALA A 649 -34.29 12.28 9.31
C ALA A 649 -33.81 11.01 10.04
N ASN A 650 -33.03 10.17 9.36
CA ASN A 650 -32.48 8.94 9.92
C ASN A 650 -31.09 8.66 9.32
N PRO A 651 -30.01 9.12 9.99
CA PRO A 651 -28.66 9.01 9.45
C PRO A 651 -28.20 7.57 9.19
N ASP A 652 -28.82 6.57 9.82
CA ASP A 652 -28.52 5.15 9.61
C ASP A 652 -29.03 4.64 8.26
N LYS A 653 -29.91 5.40 7.59
CA LYS A 653 -30.49 5.04 6.29
C LYS A 653 -29.91 5.90 5.18
N THR A 654 -29.83 5.29 3.99
CA THR A 654 -29.15 5.89 2.83
C THR A 654 -30.13 6.06 1.66
N LEU A 655 -29.97 7.15 0.92
CA LEU A 655 -30.56 7.36 -0.40
C LEU A 655 -29.47 7.12 -1.45
N LEU A 656 -29.78 6.37 -2.49
CA LEU A 656 -28.86 6.12 -3.60
C LEU A 656 -29.55 6.51 -4.90
N TRP A 657 -29.00 7.46 -5.63
CA TRP A 657 -29.46 7.83 -6.96
C TRP A 657 -28.56 7.18 -8.00
N ALA A 658 -29.11 6.37 -8.91
CA ALA A 658 -28.37 5.81 -10.04
C ALA A 658 -29.10 6.14 -11.34
N ALA A 659 -28.43 6.82 -12.26
CA ALA A 659 -29.05 7.33 -13.48
C ALA A 659 -28.14 7.15 -14.70
N ALA A 660 -28.76 6.79 -15.82
CA ALA A 660 -28.20 6.61 -17.16
C ALA A 660 -29.32 6.90 -18.17
N ASP A 661 -28.94 7.37 -19.35
CA ASP A 661 -29.81 7.89 -20.41
C ASP A 661 -30.10 6.87 -21.54
N THR A 662 -29.32 5.78 -21.64
CA THR A 662 -29.51 4.73 -22.66
C THR A 662 -29.82 3.36 -22.04
N PRO A 663 -30.59 2.48 -22.71
CA PRO A 663 -30.84 1.12 -22.22
C PRO A 663 -29.57 0.29 -22.02
N GLN A 664 -28.57 0.48 -22.89
CA GLN A 664 -27.28 -0.22 -22.83
C GLN A 664 -26.47 0.22 -21.60
N ALA A 665 -26.38 1.53 -21.36
CA ALA A 665 -25.75 2.06 -20.16
C ALA A 665 -26.43 1.58 -18.87
N VAL A 666 -27.77 1.45 -18.85
CA VAL A 666 -28.49 0.88 -17.69
C VAL A 666 -28.12 -0.59 -17.46
N ALA A 667 -28.02 -1.39 -18.53
CA ALA A 667 -27.60 -2.79 -18.42
C ALA A 667 -26.17 -2.92 -17.88
N GLU A 668 -25.24 -2.11 -18.37
CA GLU A 668 -23.85 -2.08 -17.89
C GLU A 668 -23.74 -1.60 -16.44
N LEU A 669 -24.56 -0.62 -16.01
CA LEU A 669 -24.60 -0.18 -14.62
C LEU A 669 -24.92 -1.35 -13.68
N ALA A 670 -25.88 -2.19 -14.06
CA ALA A 670 -26.28 -3.35 -13.27
C ALA A 670 -25.13 -4.34 -13.01
N ILE A 671 -24.25 -4.51 -14.01
CA ILE A 671 -23.09 -5.39 -13.96
C ILE A 671 -21.96 -4.76 -13.13
N LYS A 672 -21.70 -3.46 -13.32
CA LYS A 672 -20.54 -2.80 -12.71
C LYS A 672 -20.74 -2.42 -11.25
N LEU A 673 -21.94 -1.98 -10.84
CA LEU A 673 -22.15 -1.41 -9.50
C LEU A 673 -21.74 -2.32 -8.33
N PRO A 674 -21.95 -3.65 -8.36
CA PRO A 674 -21.47 -4.55 -7.31
C PRO A 674 -19.95 -4.51 -7.06
N HIS A 675 -19.14 -4.00 -7.99
CA HIS A 675 -17.69 -3.83 -7.86
C HIS A 675 -17.26 -2.50 -7.24
N TYR A 676 -18.18 -1.53 -7.06
CA TYR A 676 -17.89 -0.17 -6.59
C TYR A 676 -18.46 0.14 -5.19
N ARG A 677 -18.71 -0.89 -4.37
CA ARG A 677 -19.46 -0.79 -3.09
C ARG A 677 -18.95 0.28 -2.13
N LYS A 678 -17.64 0.54 -2.07
CA LYS A 678 -17.05 1.48 -1.10
C LYS A 678 -17.22 2.96 -1.46
N TYR A 679 -17.61 3.28 -2.70
CA TYR A 679 -17.66 4.68 -3.14
C TYR A 679 -19.00 5.32 -2.78
N SER A 680 -18.97 6.64 -2.59
CA SER A 680 -20.16 7.47 -2.39
C SER A 680 -20.70 8.04 -3.69
N TYR A 681 -19.81 8.28 -4.66
CA TYR A 681 -20.20 8.72 -5.99
C TYR A 681 -19.39 8.03 -7.08
N LEU A 682 -20.00 7.91 -8.26
CA LEU A 682 -19.43 7.38 -9.49
C LEU A 682 -19.93 8.20 -10.68
N VAL A 683 -19.04 8.46 -11.63
CA VAL A 683 -19.38 8.99 -12.95
C VAL A 683 -18.75 8.13 -14.01
N PHE A 684 -19.56 7.72 -14.97
CA PHE A 684 -19.17 6.92 -16.11
C PHE A 684 -19.49 7.66 -17.41
N LYS A 685 -18.69 7.41 -18.46
CA LYS A 685 -18.87 8.00 -19.79
C LYS A 685 -19.05 6.90 -20.86
N GLY A 686 -19.96 7.17 -21.80
CA GLY A 686 -20.28 6.30 -22.93
C GLY A 686 -21.06 5.04 -22.53
N ASP A 687 -21.55 4.30 -23.52
CA ASP A 687 -22.40 3.12 -23.29
C ASP A 687 -21.66 1.94 -22.63
N GLU A 688 -20.34 1.86 -22.81
CA GLU A 688 -19.48 0.88 -22.10
C GLU A 688 -19.21 1.27 -20.64
N LEU A 689 -19.70 2.43 -20.19
CA LEU A 689 -19.50 2.98 -18.85
C LEU A 689 -18.03 2.98 -18.41
N THR A 690 -17.18 3.74 -19.09
CA THR A 690 -15.81 3.98 -18.62
C THR A 690 -15.85 4.87 -17.39
N ASN A 691 -15.29 4.42 -16.25
CA ASN A 691 -15.27 5.24 -15.04
C ASN A 691 -14.35 6.45 -15.24
N ILE A 692 -14.91 7.65 -15.15
CA ILE A 692 -14.18 8.91 -15.31
C ILE A 692 -14.10 9.72 -14.01
N ASP A 693 -14.93 9.40 -13.03
CA ASP A 693 -14.85 9.97 -11.68
C ASP A 693 -15.40 9.00 -10.62
N LYS A 694 -14.84 9.06 -9.41
CA LYS A 694 -15.30 8.30 -8.24
C LYS A 694 -14.68 8.84 -6.96
N GLY A 695 -15.37 8.68 -5.85
CA GLY A 695 -14.81 9.00 -4.54
C GLY A 695 -15.76 8.72 -3.39
N GLN A 696 -15.32 9.08 -2.20
CA GLN A 696 -16.12 9.06 -0.98
C GLN A 696 -16.42 10.49 -0.54
N TRP A 697 -17.58 10.71 0.07
CA TRP A 697 -17.88 12.00 0.67
C TRP A 697 -17.03 12.25 1.91
N PRO A 698 -16.62 13.51 2.17
CA PRO A 698 -16.09 13.88 3.47
C PRO A 698 -17.17 13.70 4.55
N VAL A 699 -16.71 13.32 5.73
CA VAL A 699 -17.50 13.21 6.95
C VAL A 699 -17.62 14.61 7.54
N LEU A 700 -18.83 15.18 7.54
CA LEU A 700 -19.07 16.58 7.93
C LEU A 700 -19.89 16.73 9.22
N GLN A 701 -20.45 15.64 9.76
CA GLN A 701 -21.45 15.69 10.83
C GLN A 701 -21.16 14.69 11.96
N SER A 702 -19.89 14.52 12.33
CA SER A 702 -19.53 13.66 13.45
C SER A 702 -20.14 14.17 14.76
N PRO A 703 -20.74 13.31 15.61
CA PRO A 703 -21.15 13.68 16.97
C PRO A 703 -19.96 13.97 17.90
N LEU A 704 -18.74 13.76 17.44
CA LEU A 704 -17.51 14.04 18.15
C LEU A 704 -16.83 15.34 17.68
N SER A 705 -17.42 16.00 16.68
CA SER A 705 -16.90 17.23 16.10
C SER A 705 -17.96 18.33 16.13
N GLN A 706 -17.66 19.47 16.76
CA GLN A 706 -18.56 20.61 16.73
C GLN A 706 -17.84 21.96 16.79
N PRO A 707 -18.43 23.03 16.22
CA PRO A 707 -18.04 24.39 16.54
C PRO A 707 -18.20 24.65 18.04
N VAL A 708 -17.28 25.42 18.62
CA VAL A 708 -17.37 25.83 20.02
C VAL A 708 -18.31 27.02 20.13
N SER A 709 -19.34 26.90 20.98
CA SER A 709 -20.26 28.00 21.27
C SER A 709 -19.55 29.14 22.01
N GLN A 710 -19.70 30.37 21.53
CA GLN A 710 -18.99 31.54 22.06
C GLN A 710 -19.91 32.35 22.98
N LYS A 711 -19.67 32.35 24.30
CA LYS A 711 -20.56 33.05 25.26
C LYS A 711 -20.49 34.58 25.18
N ASP A 712 -19.43 35.11 24.58
CA ASP A 712 -19.23 36.55 24.37
C ASP A 712 -19.79 37.05 23.04
N GLY A 713 -20.48 36.20 22.27
CA GLY A 713 -21.15 36.57 21.03
C GLY A 713 -20.22 36.66 19.81
N PHE A 714 -18.99 36.16 19.89
CA PHE A 714 -18.08 36.09 18.75
C PHE A 714 -18.61 35.18 17.63
N THR A 715 -18.51 35.63 16.38
CA THR A 715 -18.91 34.84 15.20
C THR A 715 -17.66 34.31 14.48
N ILE A 716 -17.62 33.00 14.26
CA ILE A 716 -16.54 32.35 13.51
C ILE A 716 -16.72 32.67 12.02
N ASP A 717 -15.69 33.26 11.38
CA ASP A 717 -15.74 33.54 9.95
C ASP A 717 -15.56 32.27 9.08
N ALA A 718 -15.93 32.37 7.81
CA ALA A 718 -15.88 31.24 6.87
C ALA A 718 -14.44 30.82 6.51
N ALA A 719 -13.45 31.72 6.60
CA ALA A 719 -12.07 31.43 6.26
C ALA A 719 -11.40 30.56 7.35
N HIS A 720 -11.68 30.83 8.61
CA HIS A 720 -11.25 30.01 9.75
C HIS A 720 -11.97 28.66 9.79
N ALA A 721 -13.24 28.61 9.36
CA ALA A 721 -13.96 27.33 9.22
C ALA A 721 -13.31 26.39 8.20
N ALA A 722 -12.62 26.92 7.18
CA ALA A 722 -11.94 26.14 6.15
C ALA A 722 -10.63 25.47 6.63
N HIS A 723 -9.97 26.02 7.66
CA HIS A 723 -8.71 25.51 8.23
C HIS A 723 -8.92 24.70 9.52
N ALA A 724 -10.18 24.50 9.92
CA ALA A 724 -10.50 23.88 11.20
C ALA A 724 -10.26 22.36 11.18
N GLY A 725 -9.58 21.85 12.21
CA GLY A 725 -9.30 20.43 12.40
C GLY A 725 -8.03 19.91 11.71
N ILE A 726 -7.20 20.77 11.12
CA ILE A 726 -5.91 20.37 10.54
C ILE A 726 -4.93 20.06 11.69
N THR A 727 -4.45 18.82 11.75
CA THR A 727 -3.44 18.37 12.72
C THR A 727 -2.12 18.04 12.02
N LYS A 728 -1.07 17.78 12.82
CA LYS A 728 0.21 17.37 12.27
C LYS A 728 0.14 15.94 11.75
N PRO A 729 0.68 15.64 10.55
CA PRO A 729 0.78 14.27 10.07
C PRO A 729 1.54 13.38 11.04
N ARG A 730 0.97 12.22 11.37
CA ARG A 730 1.63 11.21 12.21
C ARG A 730 2.66 10.43 11.41
N ARG A 731 3.86 10.24 11.97
CA ARG A 731 4.87 9.34 11.41
C ARG A 731 4.53 7.88 11.66
N ALA A 732 4.85 7.02 10.69
CA ALA A 732 4.67 5.59 10.84
C ALA A 732 5.60 5.01 11.91
N LEU A 733 5.19 3.92 12.59
CA LEU A 733 6.00 3.27 13.63
C LEU A 733 7.38 2.81 13.11
N ALA A 734 7.40 2.35 11.87
CA ALA A 734 8.59 2.00 11.13
C ALA A 734 8.35 2.27 9.65
N GLU A 735 9.43 2.47 8.91
CA GLU A 735 9.42 2.71 7.47
C GLU A 735 10.28 1.64 6.78
N LEU A 736 9.93 1.33 5.54
CA LEU A 736 10.78 0.50 4.70
C LEU A 736 12.14 1.16 4.51
N PRO A 737 13.24 0.40 4.51
CA PRO A 737 14.53 0.97 4.13
C PRO A 737 14.42 1.53 2.70
N PRO A 738 14.90 2.74 2.44
CA PRO A 738 14.85 3.31 1.11
C PRO A 738 15.70 2.45 0.16
N VAL A 739 15.15 2.16 -1.02
CA VAL A 739 15.85 1.39 -2.06
C VAL A 739 17.03 2.18 -2.62
N PHE A 740 16.87 3.51 -2.67
CA PHE A 740 17.84 4.44 -3.21
C PHE A 740 18.57 5.17 -2.08
N SER A 741 19.85 5.43 -2.28
CA SER A 741 20.68 6.13 -1.30
C SER A 741 20.62 7.64 -1.51
N GLU A 742 20.03 8.35 -0.54
CA GLU A 742 20.08 9.81 -0.47
C GLU A 742 21.52 10.33 -0.51
N SER A 743 22.42 9.71 0.27
CA SER A 743 23.81 10.14 0.35
C SER A 743 24.55 10.02 -0.99
N ARG A 744 24.38 8.92 -1.74
CA ARG A 744 25.03 8.78 -3.05
C ARG A 744 24.52 9.77 -4.08
N MET A 745 23.21 10.01 -4.11
CA MET A 745 22.64 11.03 -4.99
C MET A 745 23.16 12.42 -4.62
N MET A 746 23.26 12.74 -3.33
CA MET A 746 23.86 13.99 -2.88
C MET A 746 25.35 14.09 -3.18
N ASP A 747 26.11 13.00 -3.12
CA ASP A 747 27.52 13.00 -3.54
C ASP A 747 27.66 13.36 -5.03
N ASP A 748 26.80 12.78 -5.89
CA ASP A 748 26.76 13.12 -7.32
C ASP A 748 26.35 14.58 -7.57
N ILE A 749 25.32 15.08 -6.87
CA ILE A 749 24.85 16.47 -7.00
C ILE A 749 25.92 17.45 -6.52
N ASN A 750 26.48 17.22 -5.33
CA ASN A 750 27.54 18.06 -4.78
C ASN A 750 28.75 18.10 -5.69
N HIS A 751 29.08 16.98 -6.36
CA HIS A 751 30.16 16.94 -7.32
C HIS A 751 29.87 17.81 -8.55
N LEU A 752 28.73 17.58 -9.21
CA LEU A 752 28.40 18.25 -10.47
C LEU A 752 28.07 19.73 -10.29
N ALA A 753 27.45 20.12 -9.16
CA ALA A 753 27.08 21.50 -8.84
C ALA A 753 28.18 22.29 -8.12
N HIS A 754 29.35 21.69 -7.90
CA HIS A 754 30.46 22.34 -7.22
C HIS A 754 30.92 23.59 -7.99
N GLU A 755 31.39 24.61 -7.28
CA GLU A 755 31.88 25.87 -7.88
C GLU A 755 33.00 25.66 -8.92
N SER A 756 33.80 24.59 -8.78
CA SER A 756 34.87 24.24 -9.71
C SER A 756 34.36 23.86 -11.10
N TYR A 757 33.11 23.40 -11.21
CA TYR A 757 32.46 23.10 -12.48
C TYR A 757 31.87 24.34 -13.16
N LYS A 758 31.91 25.50 -12.49
CA LYS A 758 31.51 26.82 -13.03
C LYS A 758 30.20 26.81 -13.80
N GLY A 759 29.23 26.00 -13.36
CA GLY A 759 27.91 25.89 -13.97
C GLY A 759 27.84 25.15 -15.30
N ARG A 760 28.86 24.36 -15.65
CA ARG A 760 28.85 23.40 -16.79
C ARG A 760 28.38 24.06 -18.10
N GLU A 761 28.92 25.24 -18.38
CA GLU A 761 28.53 26.03 -19.55
C GLU A 761 28.90 25.29 -20.85
N LEU A 762 28.04 25.39 -21.86
CA LEU A 762 28.26 24.73 -23.13
C LEU A 762 29.63 25.06 -23.77
N GLY A 763 30.43 24.05 -24.13
CA GLY A 763 31.74 24.23 -24.77
C GLY A 763 32.89 24.62 -23.84
N THR A 764 32.74 24.44 -22.53
CA THR A 764 33.81 24.66 -21.54
C THR A 764 34.53 23.36 -21.16
N PRO A 765 35.79 23.43 -20.66
CA PRO A 765 36.47 22.26 -20.09
C PRO A 765 35.69 21.64 -18.92
N GLU A 766 35.01 22.46 -18.10
CA GLU A 766 34.24 21.99 -16.96
C GLU A 766 33.04 21.10 -17.36
N LEU A 767 32.40 21.40 -18.50
CA LEU A 767 31.38 20.52 -19.08
C LEU A 767 31.97 19.17 -19.50
N ASP A 768 33.16 19.18 -20.11
CA ASP A 768 33.85 17.97 -20.53
C ASP A 768 34.29 17.10 -19.33
N GLU A 769 34.68 17.73 -18.22
CA GLU A 769 34.95 17.06 -16.95
C GLU A 769 33.68 16.40 -16.39
N ALA A 770 32.52 17.06 -16.48
CA ALA A 770 31.25 16.49 -16.04
C ALA A 770 30.87 15.26 -16.88
N ALA A 771 31.04 15.33 -18.20
CA ALA A 771 30.84 14.18 -19.07
C ALA A 771 31.77 13.01 -18.72
N THR A 772 33.03 13.30 -18.39
CA THR A 772 34.03 12.31 -17.97
C THR A 772 33.67 11.66 -16.63
N TYR A 773 33.18 12.45 -15.68
CA TYR A 773 32.65 11.95 -14.41
C TYR A 773 31.51 10.97 -14.63
N ILE A 774 30.51 11.34 -15.43
CA ILE A 774 29.32 10.50 -15.71
C ILE A 774 29.74 9.20 -16.41
N ALA A 775 30.62 9.26 -17.41
CA ALA A 775 31.13 8.07 -18.09
C ALA A 775 31.85 7.11 -17.13
N LYS A 776 32.63 7.65 -16.18
CA LYS A 776 33.28 6.86 -15.13
C LYS A 776 32.26 6.19 -14.21
N GLN A 777 31.19 6.90 -13.83
CA GLN A 777 30.11 6.32 -13.03
C GLN A 777 29.42 5.18 -13.80
N PHE A 778 29.06 5.38 -15.06
CA PHE A 778 28.48 4.32 -15.91
C PHE A 778 29.37 3.08 -15.99
N GLN A 779 30.68 3.27 -16.18
CA GLN A 779 31.65 2.18 -16.20
C GLN A 779 31.71 1.43 -14.86
N GLN A 780 31.74 2.16 -13.73
CA GLN A 780 31.79 1.56 -12.39
C GLN A 780 30.52 0.77 -12.04
N ILE A 781 29.37 1.22 -12.55
CA ILE A 781 28.07 0.55 -12.38
C ILE A 781 28.01 -0.75 -13.20
N GLY A 782 28.80 -0.84 -14.28
CA GLY A 782 28.83 -2.01 -15.17
C GLY A 782 27.99 -1.86 -16.45
N LEU A 783 27.61 -0.63 -16.81
CA LEU A 783 26.97 -0.36 -18.10
C LEU A 783 27.97 -0.55 -19.25
N LEU A 784 27.48 -0.99 -20.40
CA LEU A 784 28.29 -1.09 -21.61
C LEU A 784 28.35 0.26 -22.34
N PRO A 785 29.48 0.60 -22.99
CA PRO A 785 29.61 1.83 -23.76
C PRO A 785 28.68 1.83 -24.99
N GLY A 786 27.92 2.93 -25.17
CA GLY A 786 26.99 3.11 -26.28
C GLY A 786 27.29 4.25 -27.24
N GLY A 787 28.39 4.97 -27.05
CA GLY A 787 28.86 6.04 -27.93
C GLY A 787 29.76 5.54 -29.06
N ASP A 788 30.52 6.47 -29.64
CA ASP A 788 31.34 6.25 -30.82
C ASP A 788 32.52 5.33 -30.53
N SER A 789 32.86 4.47 -31.49
CA SER A 789 34.05 3.60 -31.46
C SER A 789 34.21 2.76 -30.18
N GLY A 790 33.09 2.36 -29.55
CA GLY A 790 33.10 1.57 -28.31
C GLY A 790 33.41 2.38 -27.05
N SER A 791 33.31 3.72 -27.11
CA SER A 791 33.40 4.61 -25.95
C SER A 791 32.01 4.94 -25.38
N PHE A 792 31.96 5.62 -24.23
CA PHE A 792 30.70 6.18 -23.70
C PHE A 792 30.30 7.50 -24.40
N PHE A 793 31.15 8.09 -25.24
CA PHE A 793 30.93 9.43 -25.77
C PHE A 793 30.38 9.38 -27.21
N GLN A 794 29.27 10.06 -27.45
CA GLN A 794 28.81 10.40 -28.80
C GLN A 794 29.20 11.85 -29.08
N THR A 795 30.16 12.09 -29.98
CA THR A 795 30.85 13.38 -30.13
C THR A 795 30.58 14.02 -31.49
N TRP A 796 30.28 15.32 -31.52
CA TRP A 796 30.10 16.07 -32.78
C TRP A 796 30.58 17.52 -32.68
N GLN A 797 30.72 18.16 -33.85
CA GLN A 797 30.96 19.60 -33.97
C GLN A 797 29.63 20.33 -34.14
N GLN A 798 29.44 21.41 -33.37
CA GLN A 798 28.21 22.20 -33.36
C GLN A 798 28.54 23.69 -33.40
N ASP A 799 28.04 24.39 -34.42
CA ASP A 799 28.02 25.85 -34.41
C ASP A 799 26.88 26.33 -33.51
N VAL A 800 27.24 27.05 -32.44
CA VAL A 800 26.30 27.65 -31.48
C VAL A 800 26.23 29.18 -31.62
N GLY A 801 26.83 29.73 -32.68
CA GLY A 801 26.85 31.16 -32.96
C GLY A 801 27.82 31.95 -32.05
N LEU A 802 27.95 33.24 -32.33
CA LEU A 802 28.82 34.12 -31.55
C LEU A 802 28.32 34.29 -30.10
N PRO A 803 29.23 34.39 -29.11
CA PRO A 803 30.69 34.51 -29.26
C PRO A 803 31.47 33.19 -29.38
N LYS A 804 30.81 32.03 -29.21
CA LYS A 804 31.49 30.72 -29.09
C LYS A 804 31.84 30.07 -30.43
N GLY A 805 31.02 30.30 -31.47
CA GLY A 805 31.20 29.71 -32.80
C GLY A 805 31.04 28.19 -32.77
N ASN A 806 31.92 27.49 -33.50
CA ASN A 806 31.90 26.03 -33.59
C ASN A 806 32.62 25.39 -32.39
N ILE A 807 31.90 24.56 -31.64
CA ILE A 807 32.39 23.87 -30.44
C ILE A 807 32.20 22.36 -30.56
N THR A 808 32.98 21.60 -29.78
CA THR A 808 32.80 20.15 -29.67
C THR A 808 31.82 19.85 -28.57
N LEU A 809 30.80 19.03 -28.85
CA LEU A 809 29.81 18.56 -27.89
C LEU A 809 29.87 17.04 -27.78
N ARG A 810 29.48 16.52 -26.61
CA ARG A 810 29.42 15.07 -26.36
C ARG A 810 28.20 14.67 -25.53
N ASN A 811 27.42 13.69 -25.99
CA ASN A 811 26.49 12.98 -25.12
C ASN A 811 27.24 11.82 -24.44
N VAL A 812 26.78 11.39 -23.26
CA VAL A 812 27.30 10.20 -22.58
C VAL A 812 26.26 9.09 -22.61
N VAL A 813 26.57 7.94 -23.22
CA VAL A 813 25.62 6.87 -23.52
C VAL A 813 26.08 5.55 -22.89
N GLY A 814 25.28 5.02 -21.96
CA GLY A 814 25.47 3.72 -21.30
C GLY A 814 24.34 2.73 -21.62
N ILE A 815 24.66 1.45 -21.78
CA ILE A 815 23.72 0.41 -22.22
C ILE A 815 23.62 -0.70 -21.18
N LEU A 816 22.39 -1.05 -20.80
CA LEU A 816 22.03 -2.30 -20.13
C LEU A 816 21.33 -3.22 -21.16
N PRO A 817 22.00 -4.28 -21.65
CA PRO A 817 21.45 -5.10 -22.73
C PRO A 817 20.21 -5.89 -22.30
N GLY A 818 19.23 -5.98 -23.22
CA GLY A 818 18.04 -6.82 -23.04
C GLY A 818 18.31 -8.28 -23.39
N THR A 819 17.57 -9.20 -22.76
CA THR A 819 17.74 -10.66 -22.94
C THR A 819 16.79 -11.25 -23.98
N ASN A 820 15.70 -10.57 -24.34
CA ASN A 820 14.66 -11.13 -25.20
C ASN A 820 15.00 -10.98 -26.70
N PRO A 821 15.20 -12.08 -27.44
CA PRO A 821 15.51 -12.00 -28.86
C PRO A 821 14.39 -11.38 -29.71
N GLN A 822 13.13 -11.47 -29.27
CA GLN A 822 11.99 -10.88 -29.99
C GLN A 822 11.99 -9.35 -29.92
N LEU A 823 12.64 -8.79 -28.90
CA LEU A 823 12.76 -7.35 -28.67
C LEU A 823 14.11 -6.80 -29.15
N ALA A 824 14.88 -7.59 -29.91
CA ALA A 824 16.19 -7.19 -30.38
C ALA A 824 16.18 -5.88 -31.17
N GLY A 825 17.05 -4.95 -30.77
CA GLY A 825 17.15 -3.61 -31.36
C GLY A 825 16.06 -2.63 -30.93
N GLN A 826 15.11 -3.03 -30.08
CA GLN A 826 14.23 -2.09 -29.37
C GLN A 826 14.90 -1.60 -28.09
N SER A 827 14.56 -0.38 -27.67
CA SER A 827 15.11 0.20 -26.43
C SER A 827 14.12 1.09 -25.68
N LEU A 828 14.28 1.11 -24.36
CA LEU A 828 13.78 2.18 -23.49
C LEU A 828 14.93 3.16 -23.27
N VAL A 829 14.68 4.47 -23.43
CA VAL A 829 15.68 5.51 -23.13
C VAL A 829 15.33 6.18 -21.80
N ILE A 830 16.33 6.32 -20.94
CA ILE A 830 16.27 7.12 -19.71
C ILE A 830 17.28 8.24 -19.85
N GLY A 831 16.83 9.48 -19.72
CA GLY A 831 17.62 10.66 -20.05
C GLY A 831 17.60 11.75 -18.99
N ALA A 832 18.66 12.53 -18.97
CA ALA A 832 18.79 13.80 -18.24
C ALA A 832 19.89 14.63 -18.91
N HIS A 833 19.82 15.96 -18.89
CA HIS A 833 20.95 16.78 -19.36
C HIS A 833 21.95 17.06 -18.23
N TYR A 834 23.20 17.31 -18.61
CA TYR A 834 24.27 17.60 -17.65
C TYR A 834 24.93 18.97 -17.85
N ASP A 835 24.58 19.71 -18.90
CA ASP A 835 24.96 21.12 -19.04
C ASP A 835 24.07 22.03 -18.20
N HIS A 836 24.56 23.24 -17.94
CA HIS A 836 23.75 24.35 -17.41
C HIS A 836 24.32 25.70 -17.90
N LEU A 837 23.88 26.80 -17.31
CA LEU A 837 24.05 28.16 -17.84
C LEU A 837 25.41 28.81 -17.57
N GLY A 838 26.32 28.14 -16.86
CA GLY A 838 27.64 28.67 -16.58
C GLY A 838 27.63 30.00 -15.84
N THR A 839 28.17 31.03 -16.48
CA THR A 839 28.12 32.43 -15.98
C THR A 839 27.03 33.27 -16.61
N GLY A 840 26.14 32.66 -17.39
CA GLY A 840 24.95 33.30 -17.95
C GLY A 840 24.78 33.16 -19.47
N TRP A 841 25.23 32.05 -20.06
CA TRP A 841 25.03 31.74 -21.48
C TRP A 841 24.11 30.52 -21.62
N PRO A 842 23.19 30.46 -22.61
CA PRO A 842 22.98 31.42 -23.70
C PRO A 842 22.04 32.57 -23.36
N ASP A 843 21.34 32.52 -22.22
CA ASP A 843 20.45 33.57 -21.75
C ASP A 843 20.17 33.43 -20.25
N VAL A 844 20.34 34.52 -19.49
CA VAL A 844 19.95 34.59 -18.08
C VAL A 844 19.36 35.94 -17.75
N ARG A 845 18.68 36.01 -16.61
CA ARG A 845 18.20 37.27 -16.06
C ARG A 845 19.35 38.26 -15.91
N ALA A 846 19.14 39.52 -16.29
CA ALA A 846 20.18 40.54 -16.26
C ALA A 846 20.86 40.70 -14.87
N ALA A 847 20.11 40.48 -13.77
CA ALA A 847 20.61 40.53 -12.39
C ALA A 847 21.54 39.36 -11.99
N HIS A 848 21.63 38.34 -12.85
CA HIS A 848 22.39 37.11 -12.63
C HIS A 848 23.55 36.94 -13.63
N GLN A 849 23.68 37.83 -14.61
CA GLN A 849 24.80 37.81 -15.56
C GLN A 849 26.15 37.87 -14.83
N GLY A 850 27.07 37.00 -15.22
CA GLY A 850 28.43 36.91 -14.68
C GLY A 850 28.55 36.14 -13.36
N LYS A 851 27.44 35.66 -12.78
CA LYS A 851 27.44 34.80 -11.59
C LYS A 851 27.39 33.34 -12.01
N ILE A 852 27.99 32.46 -11.20
CA ILE A 852 27.95 31.01 -11.43
C ILE A 852 26.52 30.52 -11.20
N HIS A 853 25.98 29.78 -12.16
CA HIS A 853 24.72 29.06 -12.06
C HIS A 853 25.08 27.61 -11.74
N HIS A 854 24.96 27.22 -10.48
CA HIS A 854 25.46 25.92 -10.00
C HIS A 854 24.71 24.73 -10.60
N GLY A 855 23.42 24.88 -10.89
CA GLY A 855 22.63 23.86 -11.56
C GLY A 855 22.49 22.60 -10.72
N ALA A 856 22.25 22.76 -9.42
CA ALA A 856 22.08 21.63 -8.51
C ALA A 856 20.78 20.89 -8.78
N ASP A 857 19.67 21.61 -8.92
CA ASP A 857 18.41 21.04 -9.39
C ASP A 857 18.34 21.02 -10.92
N ASP A 858 19.00 21.96 -11.61
CA ASP A 858 18.99 22.08 -13.06
C ASP A 858 20.41 21.88 -13.66
N ASN A 859 20.88 20.65 -13.90
CA ASN A 859 20.16 19.41 -13.72
C ASN A 859 21.05 18.30 -13.15
N ALA A 860 21.90 18.65 -12.18
CA ALA A 860 22.67 17.65 -11.44
C ALA A 860 21.75 16.64 -10.72
N SER A 861 20.56 17.07 -10.29
CA SER A 861 19.55 16.22 -9.66
C SER A 861 19.05 15.10 -10.60
N GLY A 862 18.75 15.40 -11.87
CA GLY A 862 18.34 14.42 -12.87
C GLY A 862 19.42 13.38 -13.16
N ILE A 863 20.67 13.82 -13.30
CA ILE A 863 21.83 12.93 -13.46
C ILE A 863 22.01 12.02 -12.25
N ALA A 864 21.90 12.55 -11.03
CA ALA A 864 22.05 11.77 -9.80
C ALA A 864 20.96 10.69 -9.66
N VAL A 865 19.69 11.01 -9.97
CA VAL A 865 18.59 10.02 -9.98
C VAL A 865 18.83 8.94 -11.03
N MET A 866 19.28 9.31 -12.23
CA MET A 866 19.60 8.36 -13.30
C MET A 866 20.73 7.39 -12.89
N LEU A 867 21.81 7.93 -12.31
CA LEU A 867 22.95 7.13 -11.83
C LEU A 867 22.55 6.20 -10.70
N GLU A 868 21.75 6.69 -9.75
CA GLU A 868 21.31 5.89 -8.62
C GLU A 868 20.32 4.79 -9.04
N LEU A 869 19.44 5.05 -10.02
CA LEU A 869 18.63 3.99 -10.65
C LEU A 869 19.54 2.91 -11.26
N ALA A 870 20.53 3.30 -12.06
CA ALA A 870 21.45 2.37 -12.70
C ALA A 870 22.24 1.53 -11.67
N ARG A 871 22.72 2.14 -10.57
CA ARG A 871 23.37 1.44 -9.45
C ARG A 871 22.47 0.36 -8.83
N GLN A 872 21.16 0.60 -8.75
CA GLN A 872 20.23 -0.36 -8.16
C GLN A 872 19.87 -1.52 -9.09
N ILE A 873 19.67 -1.24 -10.39
CA ILE A 873 19.09 -2.23 -11.29
C ILE A 873 20.14 -3.07 -12.03
N VAL A 874 21.29 -2.49 -12.42
CA VAL A 874 22.30 -3.19 -13.23
C VAL A 874 22.84 -4.47 -12.54
N PRO A 875 23.10 -4.49 -11.22
CA PRO A 875 23.60 -5.69 -10.56
C PRO A 875 22.54 -6.80 -10.33
N LYS A 876 21.25 -6.45 -10.39
CA LYS A 876 20.15 -7.31 -9.90
C LYS A 876 19.18 -7.73 -11.00
N TRP A 877 19.09 -6.98 -12.08
CA TRP A 877 18.05 -7.12 -13.09
C TRP A 877 18.63 -7.28 -14.49
N GLN A 878 18.11 -8.27 -15.21
CA GLN A 878 18.31 -8.41 -16.65
C GLN A 878 17.00 -8.09 -17.35
N PRO A 879 16.88 -6.94 -18.02
CA PRO A 879 15.63 -6.55 -18.65
C PRO A 879 15.32 -7.39 -19.89
N GLU A 880 14.04 -7.58 -20.21
CA GLU A 880 13.67 -8.22 -21.49
C GLU A 880 14.12 -7.35 -22.68
N ARG A 881 13.94 -6.03 -22.59
CA ARG A 881 14.35 -5.04 -23.59
C ARG A 881 15.58 -4.26 -23.14
N THR A 882 16.42 -3.85 -24.10
CA THR A 882 17.59 -3.01 -23.80
C THR A 882 17.16 -1.68 -23.17
N VAL A 883 17.84 -1.27 -22.11
CA VAL A 883 17.68 0.06 -21.49
C VAL A 883 18.93 0.88 -21.79
N ILE A 884 18.73 2.09 -22.29
CA ILE A 884 19.80 3.02 -22.65
C ILE A 884 19.72 4.23 -21.73
N PHE A 885 20.81 4.52 -21.03
CA PHE A 885 20.98 5.70 -20.20
C PHE A 885 21.74 6.75 -21.01
N VAL A 886 21.19 7.97 -21.11
CA VAL A 886 21.81 9.05 -21.87
C VAL A 886 21.90 10.32 -21.04
N ALA A 887 23.11 10.81 -20.82
CA ALA A 887 23.33 12.16 -20.34
C ALA A 887 23.51 13.11 -21.54
N PHE A 888 22.54 14.00 -21.75
CA PHE A 888 22.53 14.94 -22.87
C PHE A 888 23.32 16.21 -22.57
N THR A 889 23.90 16.81 -23.61
CA THR A 889 24.50 18.14 -23.54
C THR A 889 23.75 19.13 -24.42
N GLY A 890 23.77 20.40 -24.06
CA GLY A 890 23.20 21.49 -24.84
C GLY A 890 21.68 21.55 -24.80
N GLU A 891 21.05 21.10 -23.71
CA GLU A 891 19.62 21.30 -23.47
C GLU A 891 19.30 22.80 -23.48
N GLU A 892 20.07 23.56 -22.69
CA GLU A 892 19.96 25.00 -22.48
C GLU A 892 20.14 25.81 -23.76
N ALA A 893 20.79 25.18 -24.75
CA ALA A 893 21.09 25.74 -26.06
C ALA A 893 20.19 25.17 -27.16
N ASN A 894 18.92 24.92 -26.83
CA ASN A 894 17.88 24.43 -27.75
C ASN A 894 18.01 22.93 -28.09
N LEU A 895 18.17 22.09 -27.04
CA LEU A 895 18.07 20.64 -27.10
C LEU A 895 19.07 19.97 -28.06
N LEU A 896 20.29 20.50 -28.16
CA LEU A 896 21.26 20.09 -29.18
C LEU A 896 21.64 18.62 -29.06
N GLY A 897 21.86 18.14 -27.84
CA GLY A 897 22.27 16.76 -27.57
C GLY A 897 21.19 15.73 -27.86
N SER A 898 19.96 15.95 -27.39
CA SER A 898 18.84 15.04 -27.67
C SER A 898 18.45 15.05 -29.16
N GLN A 899 18.46 16.21 -29.82
CA GLN A 899 18.27 16.28 -31.28
C GLN A 899 19.38 15.53 -32.04
N HIS A 900 20.63 15.66 -31.61
CA HIS A 900 21.74 14.94 -32.22
C HIS A 900 21.57 13.43 -32.03
N TYR A 901 21.28 12.97 -30.81
CA TYR A 901 21.06 11.55 -30.50
C TYR A 901 19.96 10.95 -31.38
N VAL A 902 18.83 11.65 -31.49
CA VAL A 902 17.69 11.23 -32.33
C VAL A 902 18.06 11.13 -33.82
N ARG A 903 18.93 12.02 -34.33
CA ARG A 903 19.32 11.99 -35.75
C ARG A 903 20.42 10.98 -36.08
N SER A 904 21.24 10.60 -35.11
CA SER A 904 22.52 9.90 -35.34
C SER A 904 22.60 8.49 -34.76
N SER A 905 21.59 8.03 -33.99
CA SER A 905 21.63 6.70 -33.38
C SER A 905 21.44 5.58 -34.42
N GLU A 906 22.54 4.98 -34.88
CA GLU A 906 22.53 3.84 -35.82
C GLU A 906 22.32 2.49 -35.13
N LYS A 907 22.94 2.28 -33.95
CA LYS A 907 22.91 1.00 -33.21
C LYS A 907 21.55 0.71 -32.57
N PHE A 908 20.87 1.74 -32.09
CA PHE A 908 19.52 1.68 -31.52
C PHE A 908 18.65 2.72 -32.23
N PRO A 909 18.07 2.35 -33.38
CA PRO A 909 17.40 3.31 -34.24
C PRO A 909 16.18 3.90 -33.53
N VAL A 910 15.97 5.20 -33.69
CA VAL A 910 14.87 5.95 -33.05
C VAL A 910 13.51 5.33 -33.29
N ALA A 911 13.27 4.82 -34.50
CA ALA A 911 12.02 4.13 -34.86
C ALA A 911 11.71 2.87 -34.04
N LYS A 912 12.68 2.35 -33.28
CA LYS A 912 12.52 1.19 -32.38
C LYS A 912 12.61 1.56 -30.90
N ILE A 913 12.73 2.84 -30.56
CA ILE A 913 12.63 3.31 -29.18
C ILE A 913 11.16 3.24 -28.78
N ILE A 914 10.86 2.47 -27.73
CA ILE A 914 9.47 2.28 -27.29
C ILE A 914 8.94 3.47 -26.50
N ALA A 915 9.82 4.11 -25.73
CA ALA A 915 9.54 5.28 -24.93
C ALA A 915 10.85 5.96 -24.50
N MET A 916 10.75 7.23 -24.13
CA MET A 916 11.82 7.96 -23.44
C MET A 916 11.30 8.57 -22.13
N LEU A 917 12.04 8.36 -21.04
CA LEU A 917 11.77 8.91 -19.71
C LEU A 917 12.83 9.97 -19.40
N ASN A 918 12.44 11.25 -19.38
CA ASN A 918 13.34 12.37 -19.12
C ASN A 918 13.27 12.85 -17.67
N LEU A 919 14.42 13.16 -17.06
CA LEU A 919 14.53 13.74 -15.72
C LEU A 919 15.07 15.17 -15.84
N ASP A 920 14.32 16.13 -15.34
CA ASP A 920 14.67 17.54 -15.37
C ASP A 920 14.04 18.23 -14.16
N THR A 921 14.86 18.92 -13.36
CA THR A 921 14.46 19.64 -12.14
C THR A 921 13.66 18.76 -11.18
N VAL A 922 14.30 17.67 -10.72
CA VAL A 922 13.68 16.61 -9.91
C VAL A 922 14.08 16.64 -8.42
N GLY A 923 14.89 17.60 -8.01
CA GLY A 923 15.53 17.71 -6.71
C GLY A 923 14.79 18.54 -5.68
N ARG A 924 13.72 19.25 -6.04
CA ARG A 924 12.94 20.09 -5.10
C ARG A 924 11.46 19.71 -5.06
N LEU A 925 11.17 18.46 -4.71
CA LEU A 925 9.79 17.92 -4.69
C LEU A 925 8.99 18.40 -3.48
N GLU A 926 9.62 18.44 -2.31
CA GLU A 926 8.99 18.74 -1.03
C GLU A 926 7.80 17.80 -0.74
N ASN A 927 6.61 18.38 -0.55
CA ASN A 927 5.36 17.64 -0.30
C ASN A 927 4.50 17.48 -1.56
N ASN A 928 4.99 17.92 -2.72
CA ASN A 928 4.24 17.86 -3.97
C ASN A 928 4.21 16.44 -4.56
N PRO A 929 3.17 16.09 -5.35
CA PRO A 929 3.19 14.88 -6.15
C PRO A 929 4.30 14.94 -7.21
N VAL A 930 4.89 13.80 -7.57
CA VAL A 930 5.81 13.74 -8.71
C VAL A 930 5.01 14.07 -9.97
N THR A 931 5.37 15.12 -10.68
CA THR A 931 4.67 15.52 -11.90
C THR A 931 5.32 14.86 -13.10
N VAL A 932 4.50 14.27 -13.97
CA VAL A 932 4.94 13.61 -15.20
C VAL A 932 4.18 14.22 -16.38
N PHE A 933 4.86 15.02 -17.20
CA PHE A 933 4.32 15.63 -18.42
C PHE A 933 4.40 14.67 -19.61
N GLY A 934 3.57 14.89 -20.64
CA GLY A 934 3.59 14.10 -21.86
C GLY A 934 3.00 12.69 -21.73
N THR A 935 2.23 12.39 -20.67
CA THR A 935 1.60 11.06 -20.51
C THR A 935 0.52 10.77 -21.56
N GLY A 936 0.14 11.77 -22.37
CA GLY A 936 -0.76 11.66 -23.51
C GLY A 936 -0.07 11.30 -24.83
N THR A 937 1.25 11.07 -24.84
CA THR A 937 2.01 10.68 -26.05
C THR A 937 1.82 9.20 -26.44
N ALA A 938 1.34 8.38 -25.49
CA ALA A 938 0.78 7.05 -25.75
C ALA A 938 -0.33 6.73 -24.75
N ARG A 939 -1.35 5.95 -25.16
CA ARG A 939 -2.56 5.68 -24.36
C ARG A 939 -2.27 5.06 -23.00
N GLU A 940 -1.24 4.23 -22.92
CA GLU A 940 -0.93 3.45 -21.73
C GLU A 940 -0.14 4.24 -20.68
N LEU A 941 0.59 5.29 -21.04
CA LEU A 941 1.52 5.99 -20.13
C LEU A 941 0.83 6.54 -18.88
N VAL A 942 -0.35 7.16 -19.03
CA VAL A 942 -1.15 7.64 -17.90
C VAL A 942 -1.50 6.51 -16.92
N HIS A 943 -1.75 5.29 -17.42
CA HIS A 943 -2.05 4.13 -16.59
C HIS A 943 -0.80 3.53 -15.95
N ILE A 944 0.33 3.55 -16.66
CA ILE A 944 1.63 3.09 -16.14
C ILE A 944 2.03 3.94 -14.93
N PHE A 945 1.96 5.27 -15.04
CA PHE A 945 2.34 6.16 -13.94
C PHE A 945 1.36 6.13 -12.76
N ARG A 946 0.07 5.94 -13.02
CA ARG A 946 -0.92 5.66 -11.95
C ARG A 946 -0.63 4.31 -11.27
N GLY A 947 -0.20 3.31 -12.04
CA GLY A 947 0.25 2.02 -11.52
C GLY A 947 1.48 2.18 -10.62
N ALA A 948 2.50 2.91 -11.07
CA ALA A 948 3.69 3.22 -10.28
C ALA A 948 3.35 3.96 -8.98
N SER A 949 2.46 4.95 -9.04
CA SER A 949 1.94 5.65 -7.85
C SER A 949 1.27 4.70 -6.86
N PHE A 950 0.45 3.77 -7.36
CA PHE A 950 -0.24 2.79 -6.53
C PHE A 950 0.73 1.79 -5.87
N VAL A 951 1.73 1.32 -6.61
CA VAL A 951 2.73 0.36 -6.10
C VAL A 951 3.60 1.00 -5.03
N THR A 952 4.15 2.17 -5.32
CA THR A 952 5.06 2.88 -4.42
C THR A 952 4.35 3.58 -3.26
N GLY A 953 3.07 3.94 -3.42
CA GLY A 953 2.36 4.82 -2.49
C GLY A 953 2.71 6.31 -2.64
N ILE A 954 3.56 6.67 -3.60
CA ILE A 954 3.96 8.05 -3.87
C ILE A 954 2.93 8.70 -4.81
N PRO A 955 2.34 9.86 -4.45
CA PRO A 955 1.44 10.57 -5.33
C PRO A 955 2.10 10.97 -6.65
N VAL A 956 1.45 10.66 -7.77
CA VAL A 956 1.89 11.08 -9.11
C VAL A 956 0.81 11.93 -9.77
N ASN A 957 1.21 13.08 -10.28
CA ASN A 957 0.40 13.92 -11.14
C ASN A 957 0.74 13.64 -12.61
N ALA A 958 -0.04 12.76 -13.26
CA ALA A 958 0.15 12.41 -14.67
C ALA A 958 -0.57 13.42 -15.58
N VAL A 959 0.18 14.33 -16.17
CA VAL A 959 -0.30 15.38 -17.08
C VAL A 959 -0.18 14.86 -18.52
N GLN A 960 -1.26 14.94 -19.30
CA GLN A 960 -1.28 14.39 -20.65
C GLN A 960 -0.49 15.24 -21.64
N ASP A 961 -0.60 16.56 -21.50
CA ASP A 961 0.06 17.52 -22.37
C ASP A 961 1.57 17.53 -22.11
N ASP A 962 2.33 17.77 -23.19
CA ASP A 962 3.75 18.08 -23.16
C ASP A 962 3.93 19.58 -23.47
N PHE A 963 4.82 20.23 -22.74
CA PHE A 963 5.10 21.66 -22.91
C PHE A 963 6.33 21.91 -23.79
N GLY A 964 7.01 20.86 -24.25
CA GLY A 964 8.16 20.94 -25.14
C GLY A 964 9.36 21.67 -24.52
N SER A 965 9.51 21.59 -23.21
CA SER A 965 10.45 22.39 -22.42
C SER A 965 11.78 21.72 -22.12
N SER A 966 11.97 20.45 -22.52
CA SER A 966 13.18 19.68 -22.22
C SER A 966 13.41 18.55 -23.23
N ASP A 967 14.43 17.72 -23.02
CA ASP A 967 14.95 16.72 -23.98
C ASP A 967 13.91 15.74 -24.53
N GLN A 968 12.83 15.45 -23.80
CA GLN A 968 11.72 14.61 -24.30
C GLN A 968 11.11 15.15 -25.59
N ALA A 969 11.16 16.47 -25.81
CA ALA A 969 10.55 17.12 -26.95
C ALA A 969 11.17 16.64 -28.27
N ALA A 970 12.48 16.39 -28.31
CA ALA A 970 13.17 15.86 -29.49
C ALA A 970 12.67 14.45 -29.86
N PHE A 971 12.35 13.63 -28.86
CA PHE A 971 11.80 12.29 -29.06
C PHE A 971 10.35 12.33 -29.54
N ILE A 972 9.52 13.19 -28.93
CA ILE A 972 8.13 13.40 -29.35
C ILE A 972 8.05 13.86 -30.81
N GLN A 973 8.90 14.81 -31.21
CA GLN A 973 8.99 15.28 -32.60
C GLN A 973 9.40 14.16 -33.57
N ALA A 974 10.18 13.19 -33.10
CA ALA A 974 10.57 12.01 -33.87
C ALA A 974 9.54 10.87 -33.84
N GLY A 975 8.36 11.08 -33.23
CA GLY A 975 7.28 10.10 -33.14
C GLY A 975 7.48 9.05 -32.03
N VAL A 976 8.43 9.26 -31.13
CA VAL A 976 8.66 8.38 -29.97
C VAL A 976 7.85 8.89 -28.77
N PRO A 977 7.02 8.05 -28.12
CA PRO A 977 6.37 8.43 -26.87
C PRO A 977 7.41 8.85 -25.82
N ALA A 978 7.24 10.00 -25.19
CA ALA A 978 8.17 10.45 -24.17
C ALA A 978 7.46 11.25 -23.08
N VAL A 979 8.09 11.27 -21.91
CA VAL A 979 7.60 12.00 -20.73
C VAL A 979 8.73 12.75 -20.04
N GLN A 980 8.37 13.81 -19.32
CA GLN A 980 9.27 14.54 -18.42
C GLN A 980 8.82 14.37 -16.98
N PHE A 981 9.73 13.92 -16.14
CA PHE A 981 9.59 13.99 -14.69
C PHE A 981 10.00 15.38 -14.22
N PHE A 982 9.17 15.98 -13.37
CA PHE A 982 9.36 17.32 -12.83
C PHE A 982 8.93 17.35 -11.36
N ALA A 983 9.70 18.01 -10.51
CA ALA A 983 9.40 18.12 -9.09
C ALA A 983 8.47 19.30 -8.78
N SER A 984 8.99 20.52 -8.77
CA SER A 984 8.21 21.74 -8.52
C SER A 984 8.87 22.97 -9.16
N ALA A 985 8.10 24.03 -9.33
CA ALA A 985 8.62 25.30 -9.83
C ALA A 985 9.09 26.18 -8.67
N HIS A 986 10.25 26.82 -8.80
CA HIS A 986 10.82 27.65 -7.74
C HIS A 986 11.60 28.87 -8.26
N GLU A 987 11.87 29.83 -7.37
CA GLU A 987 12.49 31.11 -7.71
C GLU A 987 13.95 31.03 -8.20
N ASP A 988 14.65 29.97 -7.78
CA ASP A 988 16.04 29.70 -8.14
C ASP A 988 16.23 29.09 -9.54
N TYR A 989 15.14 28.84 -10.30
CA TYR A 989 15.25 28.30 -11.65
C TYR A 989 16.07 29.23 -12.56
N HIS A 990 17.06 28.69 -13.27
CA HIS A 990 18.04 29.45 -14.04
C HIS A 990 18.66 30.60 -13.23
N ALA A 991 19.02 30.34 -11.97
CA ALA A 991 19.58 31.32 -11.04
C ALA A 991 20.82 30.80 -10.29
N PRO A 992 21.71 31.69 -9.83
CA PRO A 992 22.85 31.33 -9.00
C PRO A 992 22.49 30.67 -7.66
N GLY A 993 21.25 30.86 -7.21
CA GLY A 993 20.76 30.28 -5.97
C GLY A 993 20.39 28.78 -6.07
N ASP A 994 20.44 28.17 -7.26
CA ASP A 994 20.20 26.74 -7.46
C ASP A 994 21.39 25.90 -6.96
N THR A 995 21.40 25.65 -5.65
CA THR A 995 22.55 25.16 -4.89
C THR A 995 22.19 23.88 -4.13
N ALA A 996 23.19 23.02 -3.89
CA ALA A 996 22.98 21.66 -3.39
C ALA A 996 22.33 21.60 -1.99
N ASP A 997 22.50 22.63 -1.16
CA ASP A 997 21.88 22.71 0.18
C ASP A 997 20.35 22.89 0.15
N LYS A 998 19.77 23.24 -1.00
CA LYS A 998 18.32 23.39 -1.20
C LYS A 998 17.63 22.15 -1.76
N ILE A 999 18.38 21.08 -1.99
CA ILE A 999 17.84 19.82 -2.54
C ILE A 999 17.06 19.07 -1.47
N ASP A 1000 15.85 18.64 -1.82
CA ASP A 1000 15.04 17.72 -1.05
C ASP A 1000 15.48 16.27 -1.33
N THR A 1001 16.35 15.74 -0.46
CA THR A 1001 16.91 14.39 -0.60
C THR A 1001 15.84 13.29 -0.53
N ALA A 1002 14.81 13.48 0.30
CA ALA A 1002 13.69 12.54 0.38
C ALA A 1002 12.84 12.59 -0.90
N GLY A 1003 12.70 13.77 -1.50
CA GLY A 1003 12.10 13.99 -2.81
C GLY A 1003 12.77 13.19 -3.92
N LEU A 1004 14.11 13.20 -3.98
CA LEU A 1004 14.88 12.43 -4.96
C LEU A 1004 14.58 10.92 -4.88
N VAL A 1005 14.50 10.37 -3.66
CA VAL A 1005 14.16 8.94 -3.45
C VAL A 1005 12.76 8.63 -3.99
N LYS A 1006 11.80 9.55 -3.82
CA LYS A 1006 10.44 9.38 -4.35
C LYS A 1006 10.43 9.36 -5.88
N VAL A 1007 11.15 10.30 -6.52
CA VAL A 1007 11.27 10.34 -7.99
C VAL A 1007 11.93 9.06 -8.52
N ALA A 1008 13.03 8.64 -7.91
CA ALA A 1008 13.75 7.42 -8.29
C ALA A 1008 12.88 6.17 -8.19
N ALA A 1009 12.02 6.08 -7.17
CA ALA A 1009 11.07 4.98 -7.00
C ALA A 1009 10.01 4.92 -8.10
N ILE A 1010 9.40 6.07 -8.47
CA ILE A 1010 8.45 6.11 -9.60
C ILE A 1010 9.17 5.76 -10.92
N LEU A 1011 10.36 6.29 -11.14
CA LEU A 1011 11.16 6.02 -12.34
C LEU A 1011 11.50 4.53 -12.47
N LYS A 1012 11.90 3.86 -11.38
CA LYS A 1012 12.18 2.42 -11.38
C LYS A 1012 10.96 1.61 -11.79
N GLU A 1013 9.81 1.82 -11.15
CA GLU A 1013 8.60 1.04 -11.44
C GLU A 1013 8.14 1.24 -12.90
N ALA A 1014 8.20 2.47 -13.42
CA ALA A 1014 7.90 2.74 -14.82
C ALA A 1014 8.90 2.08 -15.78
N SER A 1015 10.20 2.15 -15.46
CA SER A 1015 11.27 1.59 -16.29
C SER A 1015 11.21 0.07 -16.35
N GLU A 1016 11.03 -0.61 -15.21
CA GLU A 1016 10.89 -2.06 -15.15
C GLU A 1016 9.66 -2.55 -15.89
N TYR A 1017 8.52 -1.86 -15.75
CA TYR A 1017 7.32 -2.19 -16.49
C TYR A 1017 7.54 -2.05 -18.01
N LEU A 1018 8.05 -0.90 -18.46
CA LEU A 1018 8.25 -0.62 -19.88
C LEU A 1018 9.29 -1.56 -20.52
N ALA A 1019 10.39 -1.83 -19.82
CA ALA A 1019 11.44 -2.71 -20.34
C ALA A 1019 10.98 -4.18 -20.45
N ASN A 1020 10.09 -4.64 -19.57
CA ASN A 1020 9.57 -6.02 -19.59
C ASN A 1020 8.26 -6.18 -20.39
N ARG A 1021 7.64 -5.07 -20.81
CA ARG A 1021 6.42 -5.09 -21.62
C ARG A 1021 6.72 -5.62 -23.03
N ILE A 1022 6.05 -6.70 -23.43
CA ILE A 1022 6.19 -7.28 -24.77
C ILE A 1022 5.33 -6.52 -25.78
N GLU A 1023 4.12 -6.13 -25.38
CA GLU A 1023 3.20 -5.40 -26.24
C GLU A 1023 3.68 -3.97 -26.51
N PRO A 1024 3.58 -3.46 -27.75
CA PRO A 1024 3.92 -2.07 -28.03
C PRO A 1024 2.99 -1.10 -27.29
N LEU A 1025 3.45 0.16 -27.15
CA LEU A 1025 2.60 1.26 -26.72
C LEU A 1025 1.73 1.74 -27.88
N THR A 1026 0.51 2.17 -27.58
CA THR A 1026 -0.40 2.77 -28.55
C THR A 1026 -0.11 4.26 -28.66
N VAL A 1027 0.80 4.61 -29.59
CA VAL A 1027 1.22 6.00 -29.85
C VAL A 1027 0.03 6.87 -30.27
N THR A 1028 -0.10 8.02 -29.64
CA THR A 1028 -1.19 9.00 -29.88
C THR A 1028 -0.70 10.30 -30.51
N LEU A 1029 0.60 10.39 -30.78
CA LEU A 1029 1.22 11.48 -31.53
C LEU A 1029 0.62 11.55 -32.94
N SER A 1030 0.13 12.72 -33.36
CA SER A 1030 -0.34 12.93 -34.72
C SER A 1030 0.86 13.12 -35.67
N ALA A 1031 0.74 12.65 -36.91
CA ALA A 1031 1.79 12.79 -37.94
C ALA A 1031 2.02 14.24 -38.44
N ALA A 1032 1.44 15.24 -37.77
CA ALA A 1032 1.39 16.64 -38.21
C ALA A 1032 1.97 17.59 -37.15
N SER A 1033 3.27 17.51 -36.90
CA SER A 1033 4.03 18.56 -36.19
C SER A 1033 5.43 18.78 -36.79
N ALA A 1034 5.67 18.29 -38.01
CA ALA A 1034 6.93 18.46 -38.73
C ALA A 1034 7.12 19.85 -39.37
N GLU A 1035 6.15 20.77 -39.26
CA GLU A 1035 6.25 22.13 -39.82
C GLU A 1035 6.13 23.21 -38.74
N SER A 1036 7.25 23.52 -38.09
CA SER A 1036 7.61 24.91 -37.72
C SER A 1036 9.06 24.99 -37.24
N THR A 1037 10.00 24.99 -38.19
CA THR A 1037 11.43 25.26 -37.97
C THR A 1037 11.75 26.75 -38.04
N GLU A 1038 10.83 27.64 -37.69
CA GLU A 1038 11.19 29.06 -37.52
C GLU A 1038 11.80 29.29 -36.12
N PRO A 1039 12.93 30.02 -36.02
CA PRO A 1039 13.52 30.38 -34.74
C PRO A 1039 12.52 31.23 -33.96
N ARG A 1040 11.95 30.68 -32.89
CA ARG A 1040 11.06 31.43 -31.99
C ARG A 1040 11.86 32.60 -31.40
N GLU A 1041 11.46 33.84 -31.70
CA GLU A 1041 12.06 35.04 -31.10
C GLU A 1041 12.07 34.93 -29.55
N LYS A 1042 13.24 35.16 -28.94
CA LYS A 1042 13.42 35.16 -27.48
C LYS A 1042 12.49 36.19 -26.82
N ARG A 1043 11.80 35.78 -25.75
CA ARG A 1043 10.93 36.64 -24.95
C ARG A 1043 11.75 37.73 -24.24
N LYS A 1044 11.51 39.01 -24.57
CA LYS A 1044 12.27 40.17 -24.06
C LYS A 1044 11.74 40.74 -22.73
N THR A 1045 10.58 40.26 -22.27
CA THR A 1045 9.80 40.81 -21.15
C THR A 1045 9.32 39.72 -20.21
N SER A 1046 9.26 40.03 -18.91
CA SER A 1046 8.77 39.12 -17.89
C SER A 1046 7.78 39.81 -16.96
N LEU A 1047 6.79 39.05 -16.51
CA LEU A 1047 5.90 39.44 -15.40
C LEU A 1047 6.50 39.05 -14.04
N GLY A 1048 7.42 38.08 -14.02
CA GLY A 1048 7.93 37.45 -12.80
C GLY A 1048 6.91 36.52 -12.13
N THR A 1049 6.03 35.91 -12.90
CA THR A 1049 5.14 34.83 -12.44
C THR A 1049 5.79 33.48 -12.63
N VAL A 1050 5.60 32.59 -11.65
CA VAL A 1050 5.86 31.16 -11.75
C VAL A 1050 4.51 30.47 -11.96
N PRO A 1051 4.24 29.91 -13.15
CA PRO A 1051 3.01 29.19 -13.40
C PRO A 1051 2.92 27.90 -12.60
N ASP A 1052 1.71 27.54 -12.22
CA ASP A 1052 1.38 26.20 -11.76
C ASP A 1052 1.15 25.30 -12.97
N PHE A 1053 2.18 24.53 -13.31
CA PHE A 1053 2.16 23.58 -14.42
C PHE A 1053 1.23 22.38 -14.17
N SER A 1054 0.71 22.19 -12.95
CA SER A 1054 -0.27 21.15 -12.62
C SER A 1054 -1.72 21.55 -12.96
N TYR A 1055 -1.97 22.83 -13.23
CA TYR A 1055 -3.33 23.34 -13.48
C TYR A 1055 -3.83 22.97 -14.88
N GLN A 1056 -5.01 22.34 -14.96
CA GLN A 1056 -5.67 21.93 -16.22
C GLN A 1056 -6.93 22.72 -16.56
N GLY A 1057 -7.20 23.83 -15.87
CA GLY A 1057 -8.33 24.70 -16.17
C GLY A 1057 -8.00 25.76 -17.23
N GLU A 1058 -8.99 26.55 -17.62
CA GLU A 1058 -8.80 27.68 -18.55
C GLU A 1058 -8.04 28.83 -17.88
N GLY A 1059 -6.94 29.27 -18.50
CA GLY A 1059 -6.04 30.31 -18.00
C GLY A 1059 -4.71 29.77 -17.49
N VAL A 1060 -3.91 30.64 -16.87
CA VAL A 1060 -2.64 30.25 -16.24
C VAL A 1060 -2.73 30.47 -14.74
N ARG A 1061 -2.85 29.38 -13.97
CA ARG A 1061 -2.79 29.46 -12.51
C ARG A 1061 -1.37 29.80 -12.06
N ILE A 1062 -1.25 30.69 -11.09
CA ILE A 1062 0.02 31.12 -10.52
C ILE A 1062 0.35 30.23 -9.34
N ASP A 1063 1.53 29.63 -9.36
CA ASP A 1063 2.07 28.92 -8.21
C ASP A 1063 2.83 29.87 -7.30
N ASN A 1064 3.65 30.73 -7.89
CA ASN A 1064 4.43 31.71 -7.13
C ASN A 1064 4.71 32.99 -7.93
N THR A 1065 5.20 34.04 -7.25
CA THR A 1065 5.69 35.27 -7.87
C THR A 1065 7.12 35.55 -7.42
N LEU A 1066 7.95 36.05 -8.33
CA LEU A 1066 9.33 36.39 -8.01
C LEU A 1066 9.37 37.64 -7.11
N PRO A 1067 10.24 37.67 -6.08
CA PRO A 1067 10.41 38.85 -5.24
C PRO A 1067 10.79 40.10 -6.04
N GLY A 1068 10.10 41.22 -5.77
CA GLY A 1068 10.31 42.50 -6.44
C GLY A 1068 9.75 42.57 -7.87
N SER A 1069 9.10 41.52 -8.37
CA SER A 1069 8.56 41.48 -9.74
C SER A 1069 7.27 42.29 -9.92
N PRO A 1070 6.92 42.64 -11.17
CA PRO A 1070 5.63 43.23 -11.47
C PRO A 1070 4.45 42.37 -11.02
N ALA A 1071 4.57 41.05 -11.06
CA ALA A 1071 3.55 40.13 -10.55
C ALA A 1071 3.28 40.33 -9.06
N GLN A 1072 4.35 40.36 -8.26
CA GLN A 1072 4.24 40.56 -6.81
C GLN A 1072 3.72 41.97 -6.48
N GLN A 1073 4.20 43.00 -7.19
CA GLN A 1073 3.73 44.37 -7.04
C GLN A 1073 2.25 44.54 -7.42
N ALA A 1074 1.76 43.72 -8.37
CA ALA A 1074 0.36 43.64 -8.74
C ALA A 1074 -0.51 42.94 -7.68
N GLY A 1075 0.11 42.38 -6.64
CA GLY A 1075 -0.57 41.63 -5.59
C GLY A 1075 -1.06 40.25 -6.03
N LEU A 1076 -0.49 39.67 -7.09
CA LEU A 1076 -0.76 38.28 -7.47
C LEU A 1076 -0.33 37.35 -6.33
N GLN A 1077 -1.14 36.33 -6.09
CA GLN A 1077 -0.96 35.32 -5.05
C GLN A 1077 -0.99 33.93 -5.67
N GLN A 1078 -0.45 32.95 -4.95
CA GLN A 1078 -0.63 31.54 -5.29
C GLN A 1078 -2.13 31.23 -5.43
N GLY A 1079 -2.48 30.50 -6.50
CA GLY A 1079 -3.85 30.13 -6.82
C GLY A 1079 -4.59 31.08 -7.77
N ASP A 1080 -4.08 32.30 -8.00
CA ASP A 1080 -4.67 33.22 -8.99
C ASP A 1080 -4.61 32.65 -10.40
N ILE A 1081 -5.66 32.86 -11.21
CA ILE A 1081 -5.70 32.38 -12.60
C ILE A 1081 -5.66 33.56 -13.55
N LEU A 1082 -4.55 33.73 -14.28
CA LEU A 1082 -4.45 34.72 -15.35
C LEU A 1082 -5.39 34.34 -16.50
N ILE A 1083 -6.25 35.27 -16.90
CA ILE A 1083 -7.22 35.06 -17.99
C ILE A 1083 -7.03 36.06 -19.13
N GLN A 1084 -6.33 37.18 -18.90
CA GLN A 1084 -6.04 38.16 -19.93
C GLN A 1084 -4.78 38.97 -19.59
N LEU A 1085 -3.97 39.31 -20.59
CA LEU A 1085 -2.82 40.21 -20.47
C LEU A 1085 -2.74 41.13 -21.68
N ALA A 1086 -2.54 42.43 -21.45
CA ALA A 1086 -2.47 43.48 -22.47
C ALA A 1086 -3.65 43.44 -23.47
N GLY A 1087 -4.86 43.17 -22.97
CA GLY A 1087 -6.07 43.07 -23.79
C GLY A 1087 -6.20 41.73 -24.56
N GLN A 1088 -5.23 40.83 -24.49
CA GLN A 1088 -5.27 39.52 -25.17
C GLN A 1088 -5.63 38.38 -24.22
N PRO A 1089 -6.50 37.44 -24.62
CA PRO A 1089 -6.90 36.32 -23.78
C PRO A 1089 -5.71 35.40 -23.48
N VAL A 1090 -5.66 34.94 -22.23
CA VAL A 1090 -4.72 33.93 -21.75
C VAL A 1090 -5.54 32.70 -21.42
N SER A 1091 -5.53 31.71 -22.31
CA SER A 1091 -6.27 30.44 -22.15
C SER A 1091 -5.41 29.32 -21.58
N ASP A 1092 -4.08 29.44 -21.72
CA ASP A 1092 -3.09 28.43 -21.39
C ASP A 1092 -1.67 29.05 -21.33
N LEU A 1093 -0.67 28.23 -21.01
CA LEU A 1093 0.73 28.65 -20.96
C LEU A 1093 1.27 29.12 -22.32
N ALA A 1094 0.81 28.54 -23.43
CA ALA A 1094 1.28 28.87 -24.78
C ALA A 1094 0.82 30.26 -25.23
N SER A 1095 -0.45 30.58 -24.99
CA SER A 1095 -1.04 31.91 -25.20
C SER A 1095 -0.41 32.95 -24.28
N TYR A 1096 -0.19 32.62 -23.00
CA TYR A 1096 0.56 33.51 -22.08
C TYR A 1096 1.99 33.78 -22.56
N ALA A 1097 2.69 32.75 -23.06
CA ALA A 1097 3.99 32.85 -23.71
C ALA A 1097 3.97 33.77 -24.92
N ALA A 1098 2.99 33.58 -25.81
CA ALA A 1098 2.78 34.39 -27.01
C ALA A 1098 2.50 35.86 -26.68
N VAL A 1099 1.59 36.15 -25.75
CA VAL A 1099 1.23 37.52 -25.37
C VAL A 1099 2.45 38.27 -24.84
N LEU A 1100 3.21 37.69 -23.90
CA LEU A 1100 4.39 38.35 -23.36
C LEU A 1100 5.49 38.59 -24.42
N ARG A 1101 5.66 37.70 -25.42
CA ARG A 1101 6.61 37.96 -26.52
C ARG A 1101 6.30 39.23 -27.30
N GLY A 1102 5.03 39.58 -27.44
CA GLY A 1102 4.59 40.80 -28.14
C GLY A 1102 4.80 42.10 -27.33
N LEU A 1103 5.17 42.03 -26.05
CA LEU A 1103 5.20 43.18 -25.16
C LEU A 1103 6.62 43.74 -24.96
N LYS A 1104 6.72 45.07 -24.76
CA LYS A 1104 7.99 45.80 -24.54
C LYS A 1104 8.24 46.08 -23.05
N ALA A 1105 9.49 45.96 -22.62
CA ALA A 1105 9.92 46.29 -21.26
C ALA A 1105 9.74 47.79 -20.99
N GLY A 1106 9.34 48.15 -19.76
CA GLY A 1106 8.95 49.50 -19.36
C GLY A 1106 7.54 49.91 -19.81
N GLY A 1107 6.82 49.04 -20.51
CA GLY A 1107 5.44 49.28 -20.91
C GLY A 1107 4.45 48.94 -19.80
N LYS A 1108 3.40 49.76 -19.65
CA LYS A 1108 2.25 49.43 -18.80
C LYS A 1108 1.31 48.50 -19.56
N ALA A 1109 0.88 47.41 -18.93
CA ALA A 1109 -0.10 46.47 -19.47
C ALA A 1109 -1.23 46.23 -18.47
N GLU A 1110 -2.44 46.01 -18.98
CA GLU A 1110 -3.55 45.54 -18.15
C GLU A 1110 -3.45 44.02 -17.97
N LEU A 1111 -3.52 43.57 -16.73
CA LEU A 1111 -3.57 42.15 -16.37
C LEU A 1111 -4.93 41.87 -15.75
N GLN A 1112 -5.63 40.85 -16.27
CA GLN A 1112 -6.84 40.31 -15.65
C GLN A 1112 -6.59 38.91 -15.12
N PHE A 1113 -6.98 38.69 -13.87
CA PHE A 1113 -6.84 37.39 -13.21
C PHE A 1113 -8.07 37.10 -12.33
N LYS A 1114 -8.37 35.82 -12.15
CA LYS A 1114 -9.42 35.35 -11.24
C LYS A 1114 -8.83 35.00 -9.89
N ARG A 1115 -9.47 35.48 -8.83
CA ARG A 1115 -9.27 35.05 -7.43
C ARG A 1115 -10.62 34.73 -6.83
N ASP A 1116 -10.77 33.54 -6.24
CA ASP A 1116 -12.02 33.08 -5.62
C ASP A 1116 -13.26 33.18 -6.54
N GLY A 1117 -13.05 33.04 -7.85
CA GLY A 1117 -14.09 33.15 -8.87
C GLY A 1117 -14.40 34.57 -9.36
N GLU A 1118 -13.86 35.61 -8.72
CA GLU A 1118 -14.01 37.01 -9.12
C GLU A 1118 -12.86 37.49 -10.02
N VAL A 1119 -13.18 38.27 -11.06
CA VAL A 1119 -12.17 38.85 -11.97
C VAL A 1119 -11.63 40.15 -11.38
N ARG A 1120 -10.31 40.23 -11.24
CA ARG A 1120 -9.57 41.41 -10.83
C ARG A 1120 -8.77 41.95 -12.00
N ILE A 1121 -8.68 43.28 -12.09
CA ILE A 1121 -7.97 44.00 -13.16
C ILE A 1121 -6.93 44.89 -12.50
N VAL A 1122 -5.67 44.76 -12.92
CA VAL A 1122 -4.54 45.54 -12.41
C VAL A 1122 -3.67 46.05 -13.54
N ILE A 1123 -3.09 47.23 -13.37
CA ILE A 1123 -2.10 47.78 -14.31
C ILE A 1123 -0.71 47.44 -13.78
N ILE A 1124 0.07 46.76 -14.61
CA ILE A 1124 1.42 46.30 -14.31
C ILE A 1124 2.43 47.00 -15.20
N GLU A 1125 3.64 47.23 -14.69
CA GLU A 1125 4.76 47.73 -15.48
C GLU A 1125 5.71 46.57 -15.79
N LEU A 1126 5.83 46.21 -17.07
CA LEU A 1126 6.60 45.03 -17.48
C LEU A 1126 8.10 45.29 -17.35
N ILE A 1127 8.83 44.34 -16.76
CA ILE A 1127 10.29 44.44 -16.67
C ILE A 1127 10.98 43.69 -17.81
N LYS A 1128 12.21 44.11 -18.11
CA LYS A 1128 13.08 43.38 -19.03
C LYS A 1128 13.42 42.03 -18.39
N ARG A 1129 13.31 40.96 -19.18
CA ARG A 1129 13.67 39.61 -18.72
C ARG A 1129 15.16 39.54 -18.38
#